data_AF-A0AAU8EU92-F1
#
_entry.id   AF-A0AAU8EU92-F1
#
_cell.length_a   1.000
_cell.length_b   1.000
_cell.length_c   1.000
_cell.angle_alpha   90.00
_cell.angle_beta   90.00
_cell.angle_gamma   90.00
#
_symmetry.space_group_name_H-M   'P 1'
#
loop_
_entity.id
_entity.type
_entity.pdbx_description
1 polymer ?
#
loop_
_entity_poly.entity_id
_entity_poly.type
_entity_poly.pdbx_seq_one_letter_code
_entity_poly.pdbx_strand_id
1 'polypeptide(L)'
;MYIVDGPLRVPAGIVLNIEAGTVVKFIGGTLTVAGTLAINGTAANPVTLTAAKDDTTGGDTNGDGAASTPAANDWAGITLTGGSLTATHLNMRYSQFGINGGLNPVKFAVTDSTLSDSGYGGIDVDRSSGYSNRLSEIVVTGNTLTRSGSISITSENTDPGATPIHVKNNNVTAMTDSSVPYQILDQRLQPSNLTGNTASGNKINAFRLSGALIENWTVPTTGLPYLIGSTTSSPGLRVPAGIVLNIEAGTVVKFIGGTLTVAGTLAINGTAANPVTLTAAKDDTTGGDTNGDGAASTPAANDWAGITVTGGSLTATHLNMRYSQFGINGGLNPVKFAVTDSTLSDSGYGGIDVDRSSGYSNRLSEIVVTGNTLTRSGSISITSENTDPGATPIHVKNNNVTAMTDSSVPYQILDQRLQPSNLTGNTASGNKINAFRLSGALIENWTVPTTGLPYLIGSTTSSPGLRVPAGIVLNIEAGTVVKFIGGTLTVAGTLAINGTAANPVTLTTAKDDTTGGDTNGDGAASTPAANDWAGITLTGGSLTATHLNMKYSQFGINGGLNPVKFAVTDSTLSDSGYGGIDVDRSSGYSNRLSEIVVTGNTLTRSGSISITSENTDPGATPIHVKNNNVTAMTDSSVPYQILDQRLQPSNLTGNTASGNKINAFRLSGALIENWTVPTTGLPHLIGSTTSSPGLRVPAGIVLNIEAGTVVKFIGGTLTVAGTLAINGTAANPVTLTTAKDDTTGGDTNGDGAASTPAANDWAGITVTGGSLTATHLNIEYVYTALRLGNASADISSSSITNSGGTAVTLSDGSSASIDASFASVAQIVTTDSSSSAELRGSARDLTGTGPFVSSCRWGTGACLVDASYFDWGSTEGPYPAGGSVMACGSVIASPWSFHGTVAGRSIWSIGNCDGSPYSPASSINESQASYQAALSARQALCAQGPAYADACEIVKTNQQCFKGASDIVQSQSLFPLAPNLSSPEAVGDFVAEQGSDYLKTSTNSSVSTAAGAASHALKVKQVIGTFSALSSAYDRCH
;
A
#
# COMPACT_ATOMS: atom_id res chain seq x y z
N MET A 1 -5.98 -66.46 -67.08
CA MET A 1 -5.53 -65.10 -67.39
C MET A 1 -6.71 -64.33 -67.95
N TYR A 2 -6.91 -63.09 -67.51
CA TYR A 2 -8.00 -62.21 -67.96
C TYR A 2 -7.43 -60.90 -68.47
N ILE A 3 -8.04 -60.33 -69.51
CA ILE A 3 -7.72 -59.00 -70.04
C ILE A 3 -8.91 -58.09 -69.75
N VAL A 4 -8.62 -56.90 -69.25
CA VAL A 4 -9.58 -55.84 -68.99
C VAL A 4 -9.25 -54.68 -69.93
N ASP A 5 -10.14 -54.40 -70.87
CA ASP A 5 -9.97 -53.44 -71.98
C ASP A 5 -10.63 -52.07 -71.72
N GLY A 6 -11.11 -51.84 -70.48
CA GLY A 6 -11.71 -50.59 -70.05
C GLY A 6 -11.97 -50.55 -68.53
N PRO A 7 -12.64 -49.51 -68.01
CA PRO A 7 -12.96 -49.44 -66.57
C PRO A 7 -13.82 -50.62 -66.11
N LEU A 8 -13.36 -51.34 -65.09
CA LEU A 8 -14.09 -52.46 -64.49
C LEU A 8 -14.77 -51.99 -63.21
N ARG A 9 -16.11 -52.07 -63.15
CA ARG A 9 -16.89 -51.68 -61.97
C ARG A 9 -17.48 -52.89 -61.27
N VAL A 10 -17.29 -52.99 -59.96
CA VAL A 10 -18.01 -53.92 -59.07
C VAL A 10 -19.12 -53.13 -58.36
N PRO A 11 -20.39 -53.23 -58.79
CA PRO A 11 -21.49 -52.48 -58.19
C PRO A 11 -21.79 -52.91 -56.75
N ALA A 12 -22.52 -52.07 -56.00
CA ALA A 12 -22.98 -52.41 -54.65
C ALA A 12 -23.78 -53.73 -54.64
N GLY A 13 -23.56 -54.56 -53.62
CA GLY A 13 -24.18 -55.89 -53.49
C GLY A 13 -23.55 -57.00 -54.34
N ILE A 14 -22.62 -56.68 -55.24
CA ILE A 14 -21.90 -57.67 -56.05
C ILE A 14 -20.57 -58.02 -55.39
N VAL A 15 -20.19 -59.29 -55.47
CA VAL A 15 -18.89 -59.81 -55.02
C VAL A 15 -18.09 -60.25 -56.25
N LEU A 16 -16.88 -59.72 -56.39
CA LEU A 16 -15.88 -60.19 -57.35
C LEU A 16 -14.80 -60.95 -56.59
N ASN A 17 -14.74 -62.27 -56.79
CA ASN A 17 -13.69 -63.14 -56.25
C ASN A 17 -12.62 -63.39 -57.31
N ILE A 18 -11.36 -63.18 -56.93
CA ILE A 18 -10.19 -63.49 -57.76
C ILE A 18 -9.35 -64.52 -57.00
N GLU A 19 -9.38 -65.75 -57.48
CA GLU A 19 -8.75 -66.90 -56.81
C GLU A 19 -7.22 -66.96 -57.04
N ALA A 20 -6.52 -67.68 -56.16
CA ALA A 20 -5.07 -67.85 -56.17
C ALA A 20 -4.51 -68.22 -57.56
N GLY A 21 -3.37 -67.60 -57.92
CA GLY A 21 -2.69 -67.81 -59.21
C GLY A 21 -3.34 -67.10 -60.41
N THR A 22 -4.44 -66.36 -60.22
CA THR A 22 -5.07 -65.60 -61.29
C THR A 22 -4.20 -64.42 -61.73
N VAL A 23 -3.99 -64.28 -63.04
CA VAL A 23 -3.37 -63.10 -63.68
C VAL A 23 -4.45 -62.27 -64.38
N VAL A 24 -4.57 -60.99 -64.04
CA VAL A 24 -5.44 -60.01 -64.70
C VAL A 24 -4.58 -58.89 -65.26
N LYS A 25 -4.78 -58.58 -66.54
CA LYS A 25 -4.02 -57.57 -67.28
C LYS A 25 -4.94 -56.44 -67.75
N PHE A 26 -4.48 -55.19 -67.62
CA PHE A 26 -5.26 -53.99 -67.93
C PHE A 26 -4.70 -53.26 -69.17
N ILE A 27 -5.57 -52.90 -70.11
CA ILE A 27 -5.29 -51.98 -71.23
C ILE A 27 -5.81 -50.59 -70.83
N GLY A 28 -5.18 -49.99 -69.81
CA GLY A 28 -5.70 -48.79 -69.16
C GLY A 28 -6.91 -49.04 -68.25
N GLY A 29 -7.58 -47.98 -67.82
CA GLY A 29 -8.80 -48.04 -66.99
C GLY A 29 -8.55 -48.30 -65.49
N THR A 30 -9.62 -48.21 -64.69
CA THR A 30 -9.61 -48.36 -63.22
C THR A 30 -10.47 -49.55 -62.80
N LEU A 31 -10.09 -50.25 -61.73
CA LEU A 31 -10.98 -51.18 -61.03
C LEU A 31 -11.71 -50.44 -59.90
N THR A 32 -12.98 -50.11 -60.13
CA THR A 32 -13.82 -49.35 -59.18
C THR A 32 -14.76 -50.28 -58.40
N VAL A 33 -14.74 -50.21 -57.07
CA VAL A 33 -15.43 -51.16 -56.18
C VAL A 33 -16.43 -50.45 -55.25
N ALA A 34 -17.72 -50.56 -55.58
CA ALA A 34 -18.83 -50.21 -54.69
C ALA A 34 -19.40 -51.42 -53.93
N GLY A 35 -19.18 -52.64 -54.45
CA GLY A 35 -19.54 -53.92 -53.83
C GLY A 35 -18.41 -54.51 -52.97
N THR A 36 -18.10 -55.79 -53.17
CA THR A 36 -16.98 -56.48 -52.50
C THR A 36 -15.99 -56.98 -53.53
N LEU A 37 -14.71 -56.68 -53.34
CA LEU A 37 -13.59 -57.29 -54.07
C LEU A 37 -12.80 -58.18 -53.11
N ALA A 38 -12.75 -59.48 -53.41
CA ALA A 38 -11.97 -60.45 -52.66
C ALA A 38 -10.88 -61.06 -53.54
N ILE A 39 -9.62 -60.75 -53.23
CA ILE A 39 -8.43 -61.28 -53.88
C ILE A 39 -7.79 -62.30 -52.94
N ASN A 40 -7.95 -63.58 -53.29
CA ASN A 40 -7.63 -64.73 -52.43
C ASN A 40 -6.32 -65.40 -52.87
N GLY A 41 -5.21 -64.65 -52.89
CA GLY A 41 -3.89 -65.19 -53.20
C GLY A 41 -3.28 -66.02 -52.06
N THR A 42 -2.28 -66.83 -52.40
CA THR A 42 -1.44 -67.55 -51.43
C THR A 42 0.04 -67.24 -51.68
N ALA A 43 0.91 -67.48 -50.69
CA ALA A 43 2.35 -67.29 -50.86
C ALA A 43 2.93 -68.09 -52.04
N ALA A 44 2.42 -69.30 -52.28
CA ALA A 44 2.83 -70.14 -53.41
C ALA A 44 2.24 -69.67 -54.75
N ASN A 45 1.00 -69.18 -54.72
CA ASN A 45 0.25 -68.77 -55.91
C ASN A 45 -0.39 -67.39 -55.67
N PRO A 46 0.37 -66.29 -55.81
CA PRO A 46 -0.16 -64.95 -55.66
C PRO A 46 -1.14 -64.59 -56.79
N VAL A 47 -2.06 -63.67 -56.54
CA VAL A 47 -2.88 -63.07 -57.61
C VAL A 47 -2.08 -61.92 -58.22
N THR A 48 -1.98 -61.84 -59.54
CA THR A 48 -1.26 -60.74 -60.20
C THR A 48 -2.19 -59.82 -60.97
N LEU A 49 -2.13 -58.52 -60.67
CA LEU A 49 -2.78 -57.44 -61.42
C LEU A 49 -1.69 -56.57 -62.07
N THR A 50 -1.66 -56.51 -63.40
CA THR A 50 -0.55 -55.86 -64.12
C THR A 50 -1.00 -55.18 -65.42
N ALA A 51 -0.11 -54.44 -66.07
CA ALA A 51 -0.35 -53.83 -67.37
C ALA A 51 -0.41 -54.90 -68.48
N ALA A 52 -1.16 -54.65 -69.55
CA ALA A 52 -1.18 -55.53 -70.73
C ALA A 52 0.22 -55.72 -71.36
N LYS A 53 1.05 -54.68 -71.29
CA LYS A 53 2.45 -54.64 -71.78
C LYS A 53 3.44 -55.46 -70.94
N ASP A 54 3.00 -56.01 -69.80
CA ASP A 54 3.90 -56.77 -68.92
C ASP A 54 4.07 -58.22 -69.42
N ASP A 55 5.05 -58.42 -70.29
CA ASP A 55 5.38 -59.74 -70.84
C ASP A 55 5.95 -60.71 -69.80
N THR A 56 6.45 -60.20 -68.67
CA THR A 56 7.10 -61.03 -67.65
C THR A 56 6.12 -61.94 -66.91
N THR A 57 4.83 -61.59 -66.94
CA THR A 57 3.76 -62.36 -66.31
C THR A 57 2.67 -62.67 -67.32
N GLY A 58 2.35 -63.95 -67.55
CA GLY A 58 1.26 -64.33 -68.47
C GLY A 58 1.56 -64.19 -69.97
N GLY A 59 2.76 -63.72 -70.36
CA GLY A 59 3.22 -63.59 -71.75
C GLY A 59 2.70 -62.35 -72.48
N ASP A 60 3.15 -62.16 -73.72
CA ASP A 60 2.78 -61.03 -74.60
C ASP A 60 1.27 -61.05 -74.91
N THR A 61 0.53 -60.15 -74.25
CA THR A 61 -0.94 -60.15 -74.23
C THR A 61 -1.52 -59.06 -75.14
N ASN A 62 -0.70 -58.09 -75.54
CA ASN A 62 -0.99 -57.02 -76.48
C ASN A 62 -0.48 -57.33 -77.91
N GLY A 63 0.29 -58.40 -78.08
CA GLY A 63 0.69 -58.97 -79.38
C GLY A 63 1.77 -58.16 -80.10
N ASP A 64 2.53 -57.34 -79.39
CA ASP A 64 3.55 -56.46 -79.97
C ASP A 64 4.99 -56.95 -79.75
N GLY A 65 5.17 -58.13 -79.16
CA GLY A 65 6.47 -58.65 -78.73
C GLY A 65 7.15 -57.68 -77.78
N ALA A 66 8.47 -57.50 -77.90
CA ALA A 66 9.22 -56.58 -77.05
C ALA A 66 9.09 -55.08 -77.46
N ALA A 67 8.11 -54.72 -78.31
CA ALA A 67 8.01 -53.36 -78.85
C ALA A 67 7.56 -52.34 -77.80
N SER A 68 6.81 -52.77 -76.78
CA SER A 68 6.50 -51.97 -75.61
C SER A 68 7.07 -52.59 -74.33
N THR A 69 7.30 -51.76 -73.32
CA THR A 69 7.72 -52.20 -71.98
C THR A 69 6.72 -51.66 -70.98
N PRO A 70 6.42 -52.42 -69.91
CA PRO A 70 5.49 -51.96 -68.90
C PRO A 70 6.13 -50.81 -68.09
N ALA A 71 5.36 -49.78 -67.83
CA ALA A 71 5.77 -48.59 -67.08
C ALA A 71 4.68 -48.17 -66.09
N ALA A 72 5.07 -47.45 -65.05
CA ALA A 72 4.13 -46.80 -64.15
C ALA A 72 3.11 -45.97 -64.95
N ASN A 73 1.85 -45.95 -64.49
CA ASN A 73 0.70 -45.32 -65.14
C ASN A 73 0.10 -46.06 -66.34
N ASP A 74 0.49 -47.30 -66.64
CA ASP A 74 -0.10 -48.06 -67.75
C ASP A 74 -1.56 -48.47 -67.51
N TRP A 75 -2.01 -48.48 -66.26
CA TRP A 75 -3.43 -48.61 -65.87
C TRP A 75 -3.66 -47.88 -64.55
N ALA A 76 -4.91 -47.58 -64.16
CA ALA A 76 -5.14 -46.64 -63.07
C ALA A 76 -4.83 -47.19 -61.67
N GLY A 77 -5.33 -48.37 -61.33
CA GLY A 77 -5.26 -48.92 -59.97
C GLY A 77 -6.62 -49.43 -59.46
N ILE A 78 -6.72 -49.64 -58.15
CA ILE A 78 -7.98 -50.04 -57.48
C ILE A 78 -8.55 -48.84 -56.71
N THR A 79 -9.83 -48.53 -56.92
CA THR A 79 -10.53 -47.48 -56.16
C THR A 79 -11.82 -48.03 -55.55
N LEU A 80 -11.97 -47.88 -54.24
CA LEU A 80 -13.23 -48.17 -53.55
C LEU A 80 -14.12 -46.92 -53.52
N THR A 81 -15.42 -47.13 -53.66
CA THR A 81 -16.45 -46.11 -53.51
C THR A 81 -17.46 -46.56 -52.45
N GLY A 82 -16.96 -46.76 -51.21
CA GLY A 82 -17.75 -47.19 -50.05
C GLY A 82 -17.96 -48.71 -49.90
N GLY A 83 -17.35 -49.53 -50.76
CA GLY A 83 -17.43 -51.00 -50.75
C GLY A 83 -16.49 -51.70 -49.76
N SER A 84 -16.26 -53.00 -49.96
CA SER A 84 -15.31 -53.82 -49.19
C SER A 84 -14.17 -54.34 -50.06
N LEU A 85 -12.96 -54.39 -49.50
CA LEU A 85 -11.78 -55.03 -50.09
C LEU A 85 -11.14 -55.99 -49.09
N THR A 86 -10.87 -57.21 -49.56
CA THR A 86 -9.90 -58.13 -48.94
C THR A 86 -8.90 -58.56 -49.99
N ALA A 87 -7.62 -58.20 -49.83
CA ALA A 87 -6.55 -58.61 -50.72
C ALA A 87 -5.44 -59.28 -49.93
N THR A 88 -5.15 -60.53 -50.27
CA THR A 88 -4.11 -61.34 -49.61
C THR A 88 -3.20 -61.94 -50.66
N HIS A 89 -1.87 -61.81 -50.48
CA HIS A 89 -0.85 -62.19 -51.49
C HIS A 89 -1.16 -61.66 -52.90
N LEU A 90 -1.57 -60.39 -52.99
CA LEU A 90 -1.71 -59.66 -54.24
C LEU A 90 -0.35 -59.17 -54.72
N ASN A 91 -0.04 -59.34 -56.00
CA ASN A 91 1.09 -58.73 -56.69
C ASN A 91 0.54 -57.73 -57.72
N MET A 92 0.58 -56.44 -57.37
CA MET A 92 0.08 -55.35 -58.22
C MET A 92 1.26 -54.58 -58.82
N ARG A 93 1.27 -54.36 -60.14
CA ARG A 93 2.38 -53.69 -60.83
C ARG A 93 1.94 -52.66 -61.87
N TYR A 94 2.80 -51.67 -62.12
CA TYR A 94 2.70 -50.72 -63.24
C TYR A 94 1.43 -49.85 -63.26
N SER A 95 0.80 -49.68 -62.10
CA SER A 95 -0.40 -48.86 -61.97
C SER A 95 -0.06 -47.36 -61.89
N GLN A 96 -1.05 -46.49 -62.07
CA GLN A 96 -0.94 -45.06 -61.83
C GLN A 96 -0.91 -44.80 -60.33
N PHE A 97 -1.85 -45.39 -59.60
CA PHE A 97 -1.86 -45.48 -58.14
C PHE A 97 -2.08 -46.91 -57.67
N GLY A 98 -1.65 -47.24 -56.45
CA GLY A 98 -1.84 -48.58 -55.90
C GLY A 98 -3.31 -48.88 -55.57
N ILE A 99 -3.66 -48.81 -54.28
CA ILE A 99 -4.99 -49.11 -53.78
C ILE A 99 -5.53 -47.88 -53.04
N ASN A 100 -6.58 -47.28 -53.59
CA ASN A 100 -7.34 -46.23 -52.94
C ASN A 100 -8.61 -46.83 -52.33
N GLY A 101 -8.66 -46.94 -51.00
CA GLY A 101 -9.80 -47.40 -50.20
C GLY A 101 -10.99 -46.43 -50.18
N GLY A 102 -10.82 -45.23 -50.74
CA GLY A 102 -11.84 -44.21 -50.82
C GLY A 102 -12.32 -43.74 -49.44
N LEU A 103 -13.42 -42.99 -49.46
CA LEU A 103 -14.08 -42.51 -48.24
C LEU A 103 -14.94 -43.62 -47.62
N ASN A 104 -14.68 -43.91 -46.35
CA ASN A 104 -15.45 -44.78 -45.47
C ASN A 104 -15.75 -46.17 -46.05
N PRO A 105 -14.74 -47.00 -46.38
CA PRO A 105 -14.97 -48.37 -46.82
C PRO A 105 -15.70 -49.18 -45.74
N VAL A 106 -16.48 -50.18 -46.15
CA VAL A 106 -17.13 -51.13 -45.21
C VAL A 106 -16.09 -52.02 -44.54
N LYS A 107 -15.12 -52.49 -45.32
CA LYS A 107 -13.96 -53.26 -44.88
C LYS A 107 -12.80 -52.99 -45.83
N PHE A 108 -11.60 -52.81 -45.28
CA PHE A 108 -10.38 -52.62 -46.06
C PHE A 108 -9.27 -53.47 -45.45
N ALA A 109 -8.94 -54.59 -46.08
CA ALA A 109 -7.85 -55.45 -45.66
C ALA A 109 -6.90 -55.72 -46.83
N VAL A 110 -5.62 -55.36 -46.67
CA VAL A 110 -4.54 -55.69 -47.60
C VAL A 110 -3.43 -56.35 -46.80
N THR A 111 -3.19 -57.63 -47.05
CA THR A 111 -2.26 -58.44 -46.28
C THR A 111 -1.26 -59.19 -47.15
N ASP A 112 -0.02 -59.28 -46.71
CA ASP A 112 1.06 -60.07 -47.33
C ASP A 112 1.20 -59.83 -48.84
N SER A 113 0.93 -58.60 -49.29
CA SER A 113 0.83 -58.23 -50.70
C SER A 113 2.01 -57.36 -51.15
N THR A 114 2.34 -57.44 -52.44
CA THR A 114 3.38 -56.66 -53.09
C THR A 114 2.77 -55.66 -54.07
N LEU A 115 3.10 -54.39 -53.92
CA LEU A 115 2.84 -53.34 -54.89
C LEU A 115 4.18 -52.84 -55.42
N SER A 116 4.35 -52.80 -56.73
CA SER A 116 5.58 -52.25 -57.32
C SER A 116 5.33 -51.39 -58.56
N ASP A 117 6.27 -50.49 -58.85
CA ASP A 117 6.28 -49.73 -60.10
C ASP A 117 5.03 -48.87 -60.32
N SER A 118 4.46 -48.31 -59.25
CA SER A 118 3.27 -47.44 -59.35
C SER A 118 3.68 -45.97 -59.54
N GLY A 119 2.87 -45.18 -60.26
CA GLY A 119 3.15 -43.78 -60.56
C GLY A 119 3.19 -42.86 -59.34
N TYR A 120 2.13 -42.88 -58.52
CA TYR A 120 2.00 -42.14 -57.26
C TYR A 120 1.03 -42.85 -56.31
N GLY A 121 1.21 -42.72 -54.99
CA GLY A 121 0.28 -43.32 -54.01
C GLY A 121 0.40 -44.86 -53.89
N GLY A 122 0.54 -45.34 -52.66
CA GLY A 122 0.65 -46.77 -52.35
C GLY A 122 -0.71 -47.35 -51.93
N ILE A 123 -0.98 -47.29 -50.63
CA ILE A 123 -2.25 -47.71 -50.04
C ILE A 123 -2.82 -46.49 -49.31
N ASP A 124 -3.97 -46.00 -49.76
CA ASP A 124 -4.63 -44.83 -49.17
C ASP A 124 -6.02 -45.21 -48.67
N VAL A 125 -6.36 -44.86 -47.43
CA VAL A 125 -7.67 -45.15 -46.83
C VAL A 125 -8.12 -43.97 -45.97
N ASP A 126 -9.35 -43.52 -46.18
CA ASP A 126 -9.91 -42.43 -45.40
C ASP A 126 -11.21 -42.87 -44.70
N ARG A 127 -11.20 -42.81 -43.37
CA ARG A 127 -12.33 -43.02 -42.45
C ARG A 127 -12.67 -41.69 -41.75
N SER A 128 -12.88 -40.62 -42.53
CA SER A 128 -13.30 -39.28 -42.10
C SER A 128 -14.65 -38.83 -42.73
N SER A 129 -15.43 -38.06 -41.96
CA SER A 129 -16.72 -37.40 -42.29
C SER A 129 -18.08 -38.17 -42.29
N GLY A 130 -19.10 -37.48 -41.75
CA GLY A 130 -20.55 -37.59 -42.03
C GLY A 130 -21.36 -38.64 -41.25
N TYR A 131 -20.84 -39.85 -41.13
CA TYR A 131 -21.55 -40.99 -40.50
C TYR A 131 -20.72 -41.49 -39.32
N SER A 132 -20.94 -40.91 -38.14
CA SER A 132 -20.17 -41.09 -36.91
C SER A 132 -20.07 -42.53 -36.35
N ASN A 133 -20.53 -43.57 -37.06
CA ASN A 133 -20.76 -44.90 -36.48
C ASN A 133 -20.25 -46.08 -37.35
N ARG A 134 -19.51 -45.86 -38.45
CA ARG A 134 -18.96 -46.99 -39.23
C ARG A 134 -17.72 -47.58 -38.54
N LEU A 135 -17.88 -48.78 -37.98
CA LEU A 135 -16.85 -49.57 -37.28
C LEU A 135 -15.96 -50.35 -38.26
N SER A 136 -15.62 -49.76 -39.41
CA SER A 136 -14.97 -50.48 -40.50
C SER A 136 -13.56 -50.95 -40.13
N GLU A 137 -13.32 -52.23 -40.43
CA GLU A 137 -12.02 -52.89 -40.28
C GLU A 137 -11.03 -52.34 -41.32
N ILE A 138 -9.89 -51.84 -40.84
CA ILE A 138 -8.78 -51.36 -41.66
C ILE A 138 -7.52 -52.10 -41.24
N VAL A 139 -7.04 -53.00 -42.10
CA VAL A 139 -5.87 -53.85 -41.86
C VAL A 139 -4.92 -53.77 -43.05
N VAL A 140 -3.71 -53.28 -42.81
CA VAL A 140 -2.62 -53.20 -43.79
C VAL A 140 -1.40 -53.86 -43.16
N THR A 141 -1.20 -55.16 -43.39
CA THR A 141 -0.17 -55.93 -42.67
C THR A 141 0.70 -56.78 -43.60
N GLY A 142 2.02 -56.81 -43.38
CA GLY A 142 2.92 -57.72 -44.11
C GLY A 142 3.17 -57.31 -45.57
N ASN A 143 2.81 -56.10 -45.97
CA ASN A 143 2.89 -55.69 -47.38
C ASN A 143 4.26 -55.13 -47.74
N THR A 144 4.69 -55.34 -48.98
CA THR A 144 5.91 -54.75 -49.56
C THR A 144 5.55 -53.78 -50.68
N LEU A 145 5.95 -52.51 -50.54
CA LEU A 145 5.79 -51.48 -51.55
C LEU A 145 7.18 -51.09 -52.06
N THR A 146 7.42 -51.20 -53.37
CA THR A 146 8.73 -50.87 -53.98
C THR A 146 8.56 -50.00 -55.21
N ARG A 147 9.16 -48.80 -55.24
CA ARG A 147 8.92 -47.81 -56.31
C ARG A 147 7.42 -47.57 -56.50
N SER A 148 6.72 -47.44 -55.37
CA SER A 148 5.31 -47.11 -55.24
C SER A 148 5.17 -45.95 -54.23
N GLY A 149 3.97 -45.45 -53.97
CA GLY A 149 3.76 -44.39 -52.98
C GLY A 149 3.64 -44.88 -51.53
N SER A 150 3.21 -43.99 -50.64
CA SER A 150 3.07 -44.24 -49.20
C SER A 150 1.86 -45.09 -48.80
N ILE A 151 1.90 -45.61 -47.56
CA ILE A 151 0.74 -46.11 -46.83
C ILE A 151 0.17 -44.95 -46.00
N SER A 152 -0.98 -44.43 -46.41
CA SER A 152 -1.66 -43.30 -45.79
C SER A 152 -3.03 -43.73 -45.26
N ILE A 153 -3.27 -43.53 -43.97
CA ILE A 153 -4.56 -43.85 -43.34
C ILE A 153 -4.99 -42.68 -42.49
N THR A 154 -6.18 -42.15 -42.81
CA THR A 154 -6.81 -41.07 -42.06
C THR A 154 -8.06 -41.60 -41.38
N SER A 155 -8.24 -41.32 -40.10
CA SER A 155 -9.48 -41.58 -39.37
C SER A 155 -9.78 -40.50 -38.35
N GLU A 156 -10.94 -39.88 -38.53
CA GLU A 156 -11.50 -38.90 -37.59
C GLU A 156 -12.50 -39.54 -36.61
N ASN A 157 -12.60 -40.88 -36.60
CA ASN A 157 -13.60 -41.60 -35.83
C ASN A 157 -13.24 -41.61 -34.34
N THR A 158 -14.12 -41.05 -33.49
CA THR A 158 -13.95 -40.99 -32.04
C THR A 158 -14.75 -42.06 -31.28
N ASP A 159 -15.56 -42.87 -31.98
CA ASP A 159 -16.42 -43.91 -31.38
C ASP A 159 -15.59 -45.01 -30.67
N PRO A 160 -15.79 -45.23 -29.36
CA PRO A 160 -15.18 -46.32 -28.60
C PRO A 160 -15.30 -47.72 -29.23
N GLY A 161 -16.37 -47.99 -29.97
CA GLY A 161 -16.62 -49.27 -30.64
C GLY A 161 -15.87 -49.44 -31.98
N ALA A 162 -15.24 -48.39 -32.52
CA ALA A 162 -14.56 -48.48 -33.80
C ALA A 162 -13.39 -49.48 -33.73
N THR A 163 -13.30 -50.38 -34.70
CA THR A 163 -12.17 -51.31 -34.77
C THR A 163 -10.86 -50.54 -34.94
N PRO A 164 -9.82 -50.87 -34.15
CA PRO A 164 -8.50 -50.26 -34.29
C PRO A 164 -7.93 -50.43 -35.70
N ILE A 165 -7.15 -49.44 -36.14
CA ILE A 165 -6.41 -49.51 -37.40
C ILE A 165 -5.15 -50.36 -37.18
N HIS A 166 -4.92 -51.35 -38.04
CA HIS A 166 -3.73 -52.19 -38.01
C HIS A 166 -2.82 -51.87 -39.20
N VAL A 167 -1.64 -51.31 -38.93
CA VAL A 167 -0.58 -51.12 -39.94
C VAL A 167 0.69 -51.76 -39.40
N LYS A 168 0.94 -53.04 -39.72
CA LYS A 168 2.06 -53.79 -39.12
C LYS A 168 2.95 -54.45 -40.16
N ASN A 169 4.23 -54.57 -39.84
CA ASN A 169 5.18 -55.39 -40.60
C ASN A 169 5.19 -55.09 -42.12
N ASN A 170 4.89 -53.86 -42.52
CA ASN A 170 4.97 -53.46 -43.92
C ASN A 170 6.39 -52.95 -44.21
N ASN A 171 6.82 -53.06 -45.46
CA ASN A 171 8.10 -52.56 -45.93
C ASN A 171 7.90 -51.62 -47.13
N VAL A 172 8.31 -50.36 -47.02
CA VAL A 172 8.20 -49.36 -48.10
C VAL A 172 9.58 -48.94 -48.57
N THR A 173 9.87 -49.10 -49.86
CA THR A 173 11.21 -48.91 -50.42
C THR A 173 11.23 -48.17 -51.74
N ALA A 174 12.28 -47.41 -51.96
CA ALA A 174 12.56 -46.73 -53.23
C ALA A 174 11.38 -45.90 -53.79
N MET A 175 10.58 -45.26 -52.92
CA MET A 175 9.51 -44.35 -53.32
C MET A 175 10.03 -43.28 -54.29
N THR A 176 9.23 -42.95 -55.29
CA THR A 176 9.56 -41.95 -56.33
C THR A 176 9.07 -40.54 -55.97
N ASP A 177 8.18 -40.42 -54.99
CA ASP A 177 7.67 -39.15 -54.48
C ASP A 177 8.35 -38.71 -53.17
N SER A 178 8.00 -37.52 -52.68
CA SER A 178 8.53 -36.95 -51.42
C SER A 178 7.59 -37.15 -50.23
N SER A 179 6.67 -38.12 -50.29
CA SER A 179 5.76 -38.39 -49.17
C SER A 179 6.44 -39.21 -48.07
N VAL A 180 5.90 -39.12 -46.85
CA VAL A 180 6.36 -39.95 -45.74
C VAL A 180 5.82 -41.38 -45.96
N PRO A 181 6.65 -42.44 -45.86
CA PRO A 181 6.23 -43.81 -46.16
C PRO A 181 4.99 -44.29 -45.40
N TYR A 182 4.83 -43.84 -44.16
CA TYR A 182 3.68 -44.14 -43.30
C TYR A 182 3.08 -42.84 -42.78
N GLN A 183 1.79 -42.63 -43.04
CA GLN A 183 1.05 -41.44 -42.60
C GLN A 183 -0.24 -41.87 -41.91
N ILE A 184 -0.25 -41.87 -40.58
CA ILE A 184 -1.38 -42.34 -39.78
C ILE A 184 -1.96 -41.18 -38.96
N LEU A 185 -3.15 -40.72 -39.34
CA LEU A 185 -3.94 -39.79 -38.54
C LEU A 185 -5.10 -40.57 -37.95
N ASP A 186 -5.16 -40.73 -36.63
CA ASP A 186 -6.24 -41.49 -35.97
C ASP A 186 -6.65 -40.87 -34.63
N GLN A 187 -7.93 -40.48 -34.52
CA GLN A 187 -8.47 -39.97 -33.25
C GLN A 187 -8.57 -41.06 -32.17
N ARG A 188 -8.34 -42.33 -32.54
CA ARG A 188 -8.25 -43.50 -31.65
C ARG A 188 -6.94 -44.26 -31.83
N LEU A 189 -5.84 -43.51 -31.87
CA LEU A 189 -4.51 -44.01 -32.14
C LEU A 189 -4.10 -45.10 -31.14
N GLN A 190 -3.79 -46.28 -31.67
CA GLN A 190 -3.30 -47.43 -30.92
C GLN A 190 -1.90 -47.84 -31.44
N PRO A 191 -0.80 -47.29 -30.88
CA PRO A 191 0.55 -47.51 -31.39
C PRO A 191 1.03 -48.97 -31.42
N SER A 192 0.54 -49.82 -30.52
CA SER A 192 0.78 -51.28 -30.55
C SER A 192 0.27 -51.93 -31.83
N ASN A 193 -0.61 -51.25 -32.57
CA ASN A 193 -1.09 -51.66 -33.88
C ASN A 193 -0.27 -51.14 -35.06
N LEU A 194 0.81 -50.39 -34.82
CA LEU A 194 1.62 -49.70 -35.83
C LEU A 194 3.07 -50.21 -35.91
N THR A 195 3.36 -51.37 -35.34
CA THR A 195 4.73 -51.87 -35.10
C THR A 195 5.31 -52.67 -36.28
N GLY A 196 6.64 -52.77 -36.35
CA GLY A 196 7.37 -53.64 -37.28
C GLY A 196 7.47 -53.11 -38.72
N ASN A 197 7.02 -51.88 -38.96
CA ASN A 197 7.11 -51.24 -40.27
C ASN A 197 8.54 -50.74 -40.55
N THR A 198 9.01 -50.94 -41.78
CA THR A 198 10.36 -50.53 -42.23
C THR A 198 10.31 -49.68 -43.49
N ALA A 199 11.17 -48.68 -43.57
CA ALA A 199 11.35 -47.88 -44.77
C ALA A 199 12.83 -47.67 -45.07
N SER A 200 13.24 -47.85 -46.33
CA SER A 200 14.62 -47.65 -46.78
C SER A 200 14.72 -47.25 -48.25
N GLY A 201 15.76 -46.52 -48.61
CA GLY A 201 15.97 -46.05 -49.99
C GLY A 201 14.95 -45.02 -50.48
N ASN A 202 14.09 -44.52 -49.57
CA ASN A 202 13.15 -43.44 -49.85
C ASN A 202 13.82 -42.09 -49.55
N LYS A 203 13.27 -41.02 -50.13
CA LYS A 203 13.67 -39.64 -49.83
C LYS A 203 13.41 -39.26 -48.37
N ILE A 204 12.34 -39.77 -47.78
CA ILE A 204 12.02 -39.66 -46.35
C ILE A 204 11.88 -41.08 -45.78
N ASN A 205 12.53 -41.37 -44.65
CA ASN A 205 12.37 -42.64 -43.94
C ASN A 205 11.90 -42.35 -42.51
N ALA A 206 10.62 -41.99 -42.36
CA ALA A 206 9.99 -41.65 -41.09
C ALA A 206 8.61 -42.29 -40.98
N PHE A 207 8.06 -42.31 -39.77
CA PHE A 207 6.69 -42.74 -39.48
C PHE A 207 5.89 -41.55 -38.95
N ARG A 208 4.94 -41.05 -39.73
CA ARG A 208 4.13 -39.90 -39.34
C ARG A 208 2.88 -40.30 -38.57
N LEU A 209 2.64 -39.68 -37.42
CA LEU A 209 1.44 -39.91 -36.61
C LEU A 209 0.79 -38.63 -36.06
N SER A 210 -0.53 -38.66 -35.89
CA SER A 210 -1.29 -37.63 -35.15
C SER A 210 -2.61 -38.19 -34.63
N GLY A 211 -3.20 -37.50 -33.64
CA GLY A 211 -4.48 -37.88 -33.03
C GLY A 211 -4.40 -38.16 -31.53
N ALA A 212 -5.28 -39.00 -30.99
CA ALA A 212 -5.34 -39.27 -29.54
C ALA A 212 -5.05 -40.72 -29.20
N LEU A 213 -4.14 -40.92 -28.24
CA LEU A 213 -3.83 -42.24 -27.71
C LEU A 213 -5.03 -42.85 -26.98
N ILE A 214 -5.26 -44.14 -27.20
CA ILE A 214 -6.25 -44.93 -26.43
C ILE A 214 -5.59 -46.00 -25.55
N GLU A 215 -4.27 -46.08 -25.56
CA GLU A 215 -3.47 -46.98 -24.75
C GLU A 215 -2.18 -46.28 -24.28
N ASN A 216 -1.57 -46.82 -23.23
CA ASN A 216 -0.24 -46.38 -22.83
C ASN A 216 0.76 -46.69 -23.93
N TRP A 217 1.64 -45.73 -24.20
CA TRP A 217 2.63 -45.86 -25.25
C TRP A 217 4.01 -45.52 -24.73
N THR A 218 4.97 -46.42 -24.99
CA THR A 218 6.39 -46.11 -24.88
C THR A 218 6.94 -45.97 -26.28
N VAL A 219 7.46 -44.79 -26.62
CA VAL A 219 8.00 -44.53 -27.95
C VAL A 219 9.23 -45.42 -28.18
N PRO A 220 9.24 -46.24 -29.24
CA PRO A 220 10.40 -47.07 -29.58
C PRO A 220 11.68 -46.24 -29.76
N THR A 221 12.79 -46.71 -29.17
CA THR A 221 14.12 -46.08 -29.29
C THR A 221 14.87 -46.47 -30.57
N THR A 222 14.38 -47.50 -31.28
CA THR A 222 14.97 -48.03 -32.52
C THR A 222 13.90 -48.15 -33.61
N GLY A 223 14.31 -48.02 -34.87
CA GLY A 223 13.42 -48.12 -36.02
C GLY A 223 13.28 -46.78 -36.73
N LEU A 224 12.12 -46.55 -37.36
CA LEU A 224 11.84 -45.30 -38.06
C LEU A 224 11.67 -44.14 -37.05
N PRO A 225 12.25 -42.94 -37.31
CA PRO A 225 11.95 -41.76 -36.52
C PRO A 225 10.47 -41.40 -36.61
N TYR A 226 9.89 -41.00 -35.48
CA TYR A 226 8.50 -40.59 -35.42
C TYR A 226 8.36 -39.10 -35.72
N LEU A 227 7.46 -38.79 -36.66
CA LEU A 227 7.10 -37.44 -37.07
C LEU A 227 5.67 -37.13 -36.62
N ILE A 228 5.50 -36.32 -35.58
CA ILE A 228 4.22 -35.97 -34.98
C ILE A 228 3.59 -34.78 -35.71
N GLY A 229 2.31 -34.88 -36.05
CA GLY A 229 1.52 -33.75 -36.57
C GLY A 229 1.08 -33.90 -38.02
N SER A 230 0.38 -32.89 -38.51
CA SER A 230 -0.22 -32.82 -39.86
C SER A 230 0.14 -31.51 -40.58
N THR A 231 0.13 -31.53 -41.90
CA THR A 231 0.45 -30.40 -42.80
C THR A 231 -0.80 -29.66 -43.24
N THR A 232 -1.99 -30.23 -42.98
CA THR A 232 -3.27 -29.77 -43.52
C THR A 232 -4.32 -29.48 -42.44
N SER A 233 -4.07 -29.91 -41.19
CA SER A 233 -4.91 -29.65 -40.02
C SER A 233 -4.02 -29.54 -38.79
N SER A 234 -4.49 -28.92 -37.69
CA SER A 234 -3.69 -28.74 -36.47
C SER A 234 -3.67 -29.91 -35.46
N PRO A 235 -4.04 -31.19 -35.73
CA PRO A 235 -3.92 -32.21 -34.70
C PRO A 235 -2.45 -32.57 -34.52
N GLY A 236 -1.89 -32.24 -33.36
CA GLY A 236 -0.70 -32.90 -32.86
C GLY A 236 -1.06 -34.26 -32.24
N LEU A 237 -0.29 -34.65 -31.23
CA LEU A 237 -0.56 -35.85 -30.44
C LEU A 237 -1.24 -35.46 -29.13
N ARG A 238 -2.30 -36.18 -28.77
CA ARG A 238 -3.00 -36.00 -27.49
C ARG A 238 -2.83 -37.24 -26.62
N VAL A 239 -2.54 -37.01 -25.34
CA VAL A 239 -2.48 -38.01 -24.28
C VAL A 239 -3.70 -37.80 -23.37
N PRO A 240 -4.80 -38.55 -23.56
CA PRO A 240 -6.02 -38.38 -22.75
C PRO A 240 -5.82 -38.78 -21.28
N ALA A 241 -6.77 -38.38 -20.43
CA ALA A 241 -6.76 -38.73 -19.01
C ALA A 241 -6.67 -40.26 -18.80
N GLY A 242 -5.85 -40.69 -17.84
CA GLY A 242 -5.59 -42.11 -17.56
C GLY A 242 -4.58 -42.79 -18.47
N ILE A 243 -4.15 -42.14 -19.56
CA ILE A 243 -3.13 -42.66 -20.48
C ILE A 243 -1.74 -42.12 -20.14
N VAL A 244 -0.72 -42.95 -20.31
CA VAL A 244 0.69 -42.63 -20.09
C VAL A 244 1.46 -42.69 -21.41
N LEU A 245 2.16 -41.61 -21.74
CA LEU A 245 3.17 -41.56 -22.81
C LEU A 245 4.57 -41.53 -22.18
N ASN A 246 5.36 -42.58 -22.42
CA ASN A 246 6.75 -42.67 -22.00
C ASN A 246 7.68 -42.41 -23.19
N ILE A 247 8.69 -41.57 -22.98
CA ILE A 247 9.77 -41.32 -23.93
C ILE A 247 11.09 -41.57 -23.19
N GLU A 248 11.78 -42.65 -23.57
CA GLU A 248 12.97 -43.13 -22.88
C GLU A 248 14.25 -42.51 -23.44
N ALA A 249 15.33 -42.56 -22.66
CA ALA A 249 16.64 -42.00 -22.99
C ALA A 249 17.11 -42.32 -24.42
N GLY A 250 17.63 -41.30 -25.12
CA GLY A 250 18.13 -41.41 -26.50
C GLY A 250 17.05 -41.35 -27.59
N THR A 251 15.76 -41.29 -27.24
CA THR A 251 14.69 -41.16 -28.23
C THR A 251 14.68 -39.78 -28.89
N VAL A 252 14.49 -39.76 -30.21
CA VAL A 252 14.25 -38.54 -31.00
C VAL A 252 12.83 -38.56 -31.53
N VAL A 253 12.05 -37.53 -31.20
CA VAL A 253 10.70 -37.32 -31.75
C VAL A 253 10.68 -35.96 -32.45
N LYS A 254 10.18 -35.96 -33.70
CA LYS A 254 10.13 -34.75 -34.52
C LYS A 254 8.71 -34.28 -34.73
N PHE A 255 8.52 -32.99 -34.95
CA PHE A 255 7.21 -32.38 -35.12
C PHE A 255 7.10 -31.64 -36.45
N ILE A 256 6.00 -31.88 -37.18
CA ILE A 256 5.61 -31.12 -38.37
C ILE A 256 4.35 -30.31 -38.02
N GLY A 257 4.56 -29.21 -37.30
CA GLY A 257 3.47 -28.45 -36.67
C GLY A 257 2.82 -29.20 -35.49
N GLY A 258 1.66 -28.69 -35.05
CA GLY A 258 0.85 -29.30 -33.99
C GLY A 258 1.44 -29.17 -32.57
N THR A 259 0.60 -29.47 -31.57
CA THR A 259 0.93 -29.43 -30.14
C THR A 259 0.92 -30.83 -29.54
N LEU A 260 1.82 -31.12 -28.61
CA LEU A 260 1.69 -32.29 -27.73
C LEU A 260 0.81 -31.92 -26.53
N THR A 261 -0.44 -32.38 -26.51
CA THR A 261 -1.41 -32.06 -25.44
C THR A 261 -1.54 -33.21 -24.45
N VAL A 262 -1.44 -32.94 -23.15
CA VAL A 262 -1.34 -33.94 -22.08
C VAL A 262 -2.41 -33.73 -21.01
N ALA A 263 -3.51 -34.48 -21.09
CA ALA A 263 -4.49 -34.62 -20.01
C ALA A 263 -4.23 -35.85 -19.12
N GLY A 264 -3.46 -36.83 -19.62
CA GLY A 264 -2.96 -37.99 -18.89
C GLY A 264 -1.61 -37.74 -18.24
N THR A 265 -0.63 -38.62 -18.49
CA THR A 265 0.75 -38.50 -18.00
C THR A 265 1.73 -38.50 -19.16
N LEU A 266 2.66 -37.54 -19.17
CA LEU A 266 3.83 -37.55 -20.04
C LEU A 266 5.09 -37.75 -19.17
N ALA A 267 5.80 -38.85 -19.40
CA ALA A 267 7.06 -39.16 -18.73
C ALA A 267 8.20 -39.17 -19.75
N ILE A 268 9.12 -38.23 -19.63
CA ILE A 268 10.33 -38.09 -20.42
C ILE A 268 11.52 -38.45 -19.53
N ASN A 269 12.10 -39.61 -19.77
CA ASN A 269 13.10 -40.27 -18.92
C ASN A 269 14.48 -40.22 -19.59
N GLY A 270 14.98 -39.00 -19.86
CA GLY A 270 16.32 -38.81 -20.41
C GLY A 270 17.43 -39.01 -19.36
N THR A 271 18.65 -39.19 -19.84
CA THR A 271 19.87 -39.19 -19.02
C THR A 271 20.86 -38.16 -19.55
N ALA A 272 21.82 -37.71 -18.74
CA ALA A 272 22.87 -36.81 -19.20
C ALA A 272 23.66 -37.35 -20.41
N ALA A 273 23.89 -38.66 -20.45
CA ALA A 273 24.59 -39.32 -21.56
C ALA A 273 23.71 -39.46 -22.81
N ASN A 274 22.41 -39.72 -22.61
CA ASN A 274 21.44 -39.95 -23.68
C ASN A 274 20.16 -39.15 -23.38
N PRO A 275 20.14 -37.84 -23.71
CA PRO A 275 18.96 -37.02 -23.52
C PRO A 275 17.83 -37.46 -24.46
N VAL A 276 16.58 -37.13 -24.11
CA VAL A 276 15.45 -37.23 -25.04
C VAL A 276 15.42 -35.96 -25.88
N THR A 277 15.30 -36.07 -27.21
CA THR A 277 15.23 -34.90 -28.09
C THR A 277 13.85 -34.74 -28.72
N LEU A 278 13.23 -33.57 -28.52
CA LEU A 278 12.00 -33.13 -29.19
C LEU A 278 12.33 -31.93 -30.09
N THR A 279 12.15 -32.06 -31.40
CA THR A 279 12.61 -31.04 -32.36
C THR A 279 11.71 -30.90 -33.59
N ALA A 280 11.98 -29.90 -34.42
CA ALA A 280 11.26 -29.67 -35.67
C ALA A 280 11.59 -30.73 -36.74
N ALA A 281 10.67 -30.96 -37.67
CA ALA A 281 10.88 -31.83 -38.83
C ALA A 281 12.11 -31.43 -39.66
N LYS A 282 12.36 -30.11 -39.75
CA LYS A 282 13.45 -29.45 -40.47
C LYS A 282 14.82 -29.56 -39.78
N ASP A 283 14.88 -30.09 -38.57
CA ASP A 283 16.14 -30.21 -37.82
C ASP A 283 16.92 -31.45 -38.26
N ASP A 284 17.72 -31.29 -39.29
CA ASP A 284 18.55 -32.38 -39.82
C ASP A 284 19.70 -32.80 -38.90
N THR A 285 20.04 -31.98 -37.90
CA THR A 285 21.19 -32.24 -37.02
C THR A 285 20.98 -33.43 -36.11
N THR A 286 19.73 -33.82 -35.88
CA THR A 286 19.34 -34.94 -35.01
C THR A 286 18.26 -35.77 -35.70
N GLY A 287 18.39 -37.09 -35.74
CA GLY A 287 17.35 -37.98 -36.30
C GLY A 287 17.18 -37.96 -37.83
N GLY A 288 18.04 -37.28 -38.59
CA GLY A 288 18.09 -37.27 -40.06
C GLY A 288 17.01 -36.41 -40.74
N ASP A 289 17.07 -36.26 -42.06
CA ASP A 289 16.15 -35.43 -42.86
C ASP A 289 14.75 -36.08 -42.95
N THR A 290 13.81 -35.57 -42.13
CA THR A 290 12.44 -36.12 -42.03
C THR A 290 11.39 -35.37 -42.85
N ASN A 291 11.77 -34.25 -43.48
CA ASN A 291 10.98 -33.48 -44.45
C ASN A 291 11.45 -33.68 -45.90
N GLY A 292 12.58 -34.35 -46.09
CA GLY A 292 13.12 -34.78 -47.37
C GLY A 292 13.70 -33.64 -48.20
N ASP A 293 13.92 -32.44 -47.65
CA ASP A 293 14.42 -31.31 -48.45
C ASP A 293 15.95 -31.17 -48.43
N GLY A 294 16.65 -32.12 -47.80
CA GLY A 294 18.06 -32.01 -47.49
C GLY A 294 18.34 -30.73 -46.70
N ALA A 295 19.47 -30.09 -46.96
CA ALA A 295 19.81 -28.83 -46.28
C ALA A 295 19.04 -27.59 -46.83
N ALA A 296 17.97 -27.77 -47.60
CA ALA A 296 17.27 -26.65 -48.24
C ALA A 296 16.47 -25.81 -47.23
N SER A 297 15.98 -26.44 -46.16
CA SER A 297 15.36 -25.74 -45.04
C SER A 297 16.29 -25.70 -43.82
N THR A 298 16.09 -24.69 -42.97
CA THR A 298 16.77 -24.60 -41.67
C THR A 298 15.70 -24.55 -40.58
N PRO A 299 15.91 -25.23 -39.44
CA PRO A 299 14.96 -25.19 -38.35
C PRO A 299 14.97 -23.81 -37.70
N ALA A 300 13.78 -23.31 -37.35
CA ALA A 300 13.58 -22.01 -36.74
C ALA A 300 12.52 -22.08 -35.63
N ALA A 301 12.55 -21.10 -34.74
CA ALA A 301 11.47 -20.92 -33.76
C ALA A 301 10.10 -20.91 -34.44
N ASN A 302 9.09 -21.48 -33.78
CA ASN A 302 7.71 -21.68 -34.27
C ASN A 302 7.50 -22.77 -35.32
N ASP A 303 8.48 -23.65 -35.58
CA ASP A 303 8.29 -24.78 -36.52
C ASP A 303 7.31 -25.85 -36.01
N TRP A 304 7.05 -25.89 -34.70
CA TRP A 304 5.99 -26.68 -34.06
C TRP A 304 5.51 -26.00 -32.79
N ALA A 305 4.36 -26.39 -32.22
CA ALA A 305 3.74 -25.57 -31.18
C ALA A 305 4.48 -25.64 -29.82
N GLY A 306 4.70 -26.84 -29.27
CA GLY A 306 5.23 -27.03 -27.91
C GLY A 306 4.48 -28.13 -27.16
N ILE A 307 4.67 -28.16 -25.83
CA ILE A 307 3.96 -29.07 -24.93
C ILE A 307 2.92 -28.31 -24.10
N THR A 308 1.69 -28.81 -24.06
CA THR A 308 0.63 -28.29 -23.20
C THR A 308 0.11 -29.38 -22.29
N VAL A 309 0.20 -29.18 -20.98
CA VAL A 309 -0.42 -30.04 -19.97
C VAL A 309 -1.77 -29.44 -19.58
N THR A 310 -2.82 -30.27 -19.56
CA THR A 310 -4.20 -29.82 -19.30
C THR A 310 -4.79 -30.67 -18.18
N GLY A 311 -4.46 -30.33 -16.94
CA GLY A 311 -4.90 -31.05 -15.73
C GLY A 311 -4.24 -32.43 -15.51
N GLY A 312 -3.31 -32.82 -16.38
CA GLY A 312 -2.54 -34.07 -16.32
C GLY A 312 -1.23 -33.95 -15.52
N SER A 313 -0.32 -34.90 -15.73
CA SER A 313 1.02 -34.94 -15.12
C SER A 313 2.13 -34.86 -16.17
N LEU A 314 3.21 -34.14 -15.84
CA LEU A 314 4.45 -34.11 -16.60
C LEU A 314 5.64 -34.39 -15.68
N THR A 315 6.50 -35.32 -16.10
CA THR A 315 7.86 -35.47 -15.59
C THR A 315 8.84 -35.47 -16.76
N ALA A 316 9.74 -34.50 -16.83
CA ALA A 316 10.76 -34.42 -17.86
C ALA A 316 12.14 -34.25 -17.26
N THR A 317 13.01 -35.24 -17.44
CA THR A 317 14.41 -35.20 -17.00
C THR A 317 15.33 -35.32 -18.22
N HIS A 318 16.37 -34.49 -18.31
CA HIS A 318 17.31 -34.44 -19.46
C HIS A 318 16.59 -34.41 -20.82
N LEU A 319 15.54 -33.58 -20.92
CA LEU A 319 14.88 -33.26 -22.17
C LEU A 319 15.71 -32.21 -22.92
N ASN A 320 15.89 -32.38 -24.22
CA ASN A 320 16.42 -31.41 -25.15
C ASN A 320 15.29 -31.03 -26.13
N MET A 321 14.62 -29.91 -25.87
CA MET A 321 13.53 -29.39 -26.68
C MET A 321 14.00 -28.22 -27.53
N ARG A 322 13.72 -28.23 -28.85
CA ARG A 322 14.18 -27.16 -29.77
C ARG A 322 13.12 -26.69 -30.75
N TYR A 323 13.24 -25.44 -31.20
CA TYR A 323 12.51 -24.86 -32.36
C TYR A 323 10.99 -24.79 -32.21
N SER A 324 10.48 -24.83 -30.99
CA SER A 324 9.05 -24.75 -30.71
C SER A 324 8.54 -23.30 -30.80
N GLN A 325 7.23 -23.11 -30.87
CA GLN A 325 6.59 -21.80 -30.74
C GLN A 325 6.62 -21.37 -29.27
N PHE A 326 6.23 -22.26 -28.38
CA PHE A 326 6.40 -22.15 -26.94
C PHE A 326 7.05 -23.40 -26.36
N GLY A 327 7.71 -23.28 -25.21
CA GLY A 327 8.37 -24.41 -24.55
C GLY A 327 7.37 -25.39 -23.94
N ILE A 328 7.22 -25.32 -22.62
CA ILE A 328 6.34 -26.20 -21.84
C ILE A 328 5.33 -25.36 -21.08
N ASN A 329 4.06 -25.49 -21.46
CA ASN A 329 2.94 -24.90 -20.75
C ASN A 329 2.27 -25.97 -19.88
N GLY A 330 2.41 -25.87 -18.56
CA GLY A 330 1.79 -26.74 -17.56
C GLY A 330 0.27 -26.58 -17.42
N GLY A 331 -0.28 -25.55 -18.05
CA GLY A 331 -1.69 -25.19 -18.01
C GLY A 331 -2.19 -24.90 -16.60
N LEU A 332 -3.52 -24.92 -16.46
CA LEU A 332 -4.19 -24.73 -15.19
C LEU A 332 -4.18 -26.03 -14.37
N ASN A 333 -3.63 -25.94 -13.16
CA ASN A 333 -3.65 -26.95 -12.11
C ASN A 333 -3.20 -28.35 -12.57
N PRO A 334 -1.94 -28.54 -13.02
CA PRO A 334 -1.42 -29.88 -13.28
C PRO A 334 -1.46 -30.73 -12.00
N VAL A 335 -1.59 -32.05 -12.13
CA VAL A 335 -1.49 -33.00 -11.01
C VAL A 335 -0.06 -33.07 -10.49
N LYS A 336 0.90 -33.11 -11.40
CA LYS A 336 2.34 -33.05 -11.15
C LYS A 336 3.03 -32.36 -12.31
N PHE A 337 3.97 -31.47 -12.03
CA PHE A 337 4.76 -30.78 -13.03
C PHE A 337 6.23 -30.74 -12.59
N ALA A 338 7.05 -31.60 -13.17
CA ALA A 338 8.47 -31.67 -12.89
C ALA A 338 9.27 -31.57 -14.19
N VAL A 339 10.13 -30.57 -14.30
CA VAL A 339 11.10 -30.40 -15.39
C VAL A 339 12.47 -30.21 -14.75
N THR A 340 13.36 -31.18 -14.95
CA THR A 340 14.67 -31.23 -14.31
C THR A 340 15.79 -31.48 -15.30
N ASP A 341 16.94 -30.83 -15.08
CA ASP A 341 18.18 -31.03 -15.84
C ASP A 341 17.98 -31.00 -17.37
N SER A 342 17.04 -30.17 -17.84
CA SER A 342 16.58 -30.14 -19.23
C SER A 342 17.01 -28.86 -19.95
N THR A 343 17.17 -28.95 -21.27
CA THR A 343 17.53 -27.86 -22.16
C THR A 343 16.37 -27.52 -23.08
N LEU A 344 15.94 -26.27 -23.08
CA LEU A 344 15.03 -25.70 -24.07
C LEU A 344 15.81 -24.67 -24.88
N SER A 345 15.81 -24.78 -26.20
CA SER A 345 16.46 -23.80 -27.06
C SER A 345 15.64 -23.38 -28.27
N ASP A 346 15.88 -22.15 -28.76
CA ASP A 346 15.34 -21.68 -30.04
C ASP A 346 13.79 -21.66 -30.09
N SER A 347 13.12 -21.40 -28.97
CA SER A 347 11.65 -21.30 -28.93
C SER A 347 11.16 -19.87 -29.21
N GLY A 348 9.98 -19.72 -29.78
CA GLY A 348 9.41 -18.43 -30.17
C GLY A 348 9.13 -17.49 -28.99
N TYR A 349 8.40 -17.96 -27.98
CA TYR A 349 8.05 -17.24 -26.75
C TYR A 349 7.70 -18.22 -25.62
N GLY A 350 7.84 -17.82 -24.35
CA GLY A 350 7.39 -18.62 -23.19
C GLY A 350 8.16 -19.92 -22.98
N GLY A 351 9.02 -19.97 -21.96
CA GLY A 351 9.89 -21.12 -21.68
C GLY A 351 9.17 -22.22 -20.93
N ILE A 352 9.03 -22.05 -19.62
CA ILE A 352 8.30 -22.97 -18.75
C ILE A 352 7.24 -22.14 -18.02
N ASP A 353 5.97 -22.42 -18.26
CA ASP A 353 4.85 -21.70 -17.66
C ASP A 353 3.96 -22.66 -16.88
N VAL A 354 3.61 -22.36 -15.63
CA VAL A 354 2.75 -23.18 -14.79
C VAL A 354 1.82 -22.31 -13.97
N ASP A 355 0.53 -22.63 -14.00
CA ASP A 355 -0.48 -21.91 -13.23
C ASP A 355 -1.24 -22.84 -12.26
N ARG A 356 -1.15 -22.53 -10.96
CA ARG A 356 -1.84 -23.17 -9.84
C ARG A 356 -2.77 -22.15 -9.14
N SER A 357 -3.61 -21.41 -9.90
CA SER A 357 -4.44 -20.29 -9.41
C SER A 357 -5.96 -20.46 -9.41
N SER A 358 -6.59 -21.53 -9.91
CA SER A 358 -8.07 -21.55 -10.07
C SER A 358 -8.85 -22.50 -9.14
N GLY A 359 -9.95 -21.98 -8.55
CA GLY A 359 -11.24 -22.63 -8.17
C GLY A 359 -11.26 -23.83 -7.20
N TYR A 360 -10.14 -24.50 -7.01
CA TYR A 360 -9.99 -25.72 -6.21
C TYR A 360 -8.86 -25.47 -5.21
N SER A 361 -9.18 -24.81 -4.11
CA SER A 361 -8.26 -24.38 -3.04
C SER A 361 -7.46 -25.51 -2.35
N ASN A 362 -7.53 -26.76 -2.83
CA ASN A 362 -7.05 -27.96 -2.12
C ASN A 362 -6.15 -28.88 -2.96
N ARG A 363 -5.72 -28.49 -4.18
CA ARG A 363 -4.81 -29.33 -4.98
C ARG A 363 -3.35 -29.12 -4.55
N LEU A 364 -2.74 -30.20 -4.04
CA LEU A 364 -1.37 -30.26 -3.50
C LEU A 364 -0.31 -30.56 -4.59
N SER A 365 -0.48 -30.03 -5.80
CA SER A 365 0.34 -30.43 -6.94
C SER A 365 1.80 -30.03 -6.80
N GLU A 366 2.67 -31.02 -7.05
CA GLU A 366 4.13 -30.88 -7.07
C GLU A 366 4.55 -30.05 -8.29
N ILE A 367 5.29 -28.96 -8.05
CA ILE A 367 5.87 -28.11 -9.09
C ILE A 367 7.38 -28.00 -8.85
N VAL A 368 8.17 -28.61 -9.73
CA VAL A 368 9.63 -28.66 -9.65
C VAL A 368 10.23 -28.27 -10.99
N VAL A 369 11.01 -27.18 -11.00
CA VAL A 369 11.75 -26.69 -12.17
C VAL A 369 13.19 -26.48 -11.73
N THR A 370 14.05 -27.49 -11.89
CA THR A 370 15.40 -27.46 -11.33
C THR A 370 16.48 -27.85 -12.32
N GLY A 371 17.61 -27.14 -12.36
CA GLY A 371 18.77 -27.51 -13.18
C GLY A 371 18.59 -27.28 -14.68
N ASN A 372 17.56 -26.53 -15.10
CA ASN A 372 17.25 -26.39 -16.52
C ASN A 372 18.04 -25.25 -17.18
N THR A 373 18.36 -25.40 -18.45
CA THR A 373 18.95 -24.35 -19.29
C THR A 373 17.98 -23.93 -20.38
N LEU A 374 17.59 -22.66 -20.40
CA LEU A 374 16.77 -22.07 -21.44
C LEU A 374 17.64 -21.09 -22.24
N THR A 375 17.74 -21.28 -23.55
CA THR A 375 18.52 -20.40 -24.44
C THR A 375 17.67 -19.97 -25.62
N ARG A 376 17.36 -18.67 -25.74
CA ARG A 376 16.43 -18.16 -26.76
C ARG A 376 15.07 -18.89 -26.70
N SER A 377 14.53 -19.11 -25.49
CA SER A 377 13.28 -19.87 -25.29
C SER A 377 12.25 -19.24 -24.35
N GLY A 378 12.44 -17.99 -23.92
CA GLY A 378 11.50 -17.30 -23.01
C GLY A 378 11.76 -17.57 -21.52
N SER A 379 10.85 -17.08 -20.66
CA SER A 379 10.98 -17.10 -19.19
C SER A 379 10.48 -18.37 -18.52
N ILE A 380 10.87 -18.55 -17.25
CA ILE A 380 10.25 -19.48 -16.29
C ILE A 380 9.24 -18.69 -15.46
N SER A 381 7.96 -18.95 -15.66
CA SER A 381 6.85 -18.27 -15.00
C SER A 381 6.01 -19.26 -14.22
N ILE A 382 5.81 -19.00 -12.93
CA ILE A 382 4.99 -19.84 -12.06
C ILE A 382 4.07 -18.95 -11.23
N THR A 383 2.77 -19.19 -11.35
CA THR A 383 1.75 -18.52 -10.56
C THR A 383 1.05 -19.51 -9.65
N SER A 384 0.90 -19.17 -8.37
CA SER A 384 0.07 -19.92 -7.44
C SER A 384 -0.66 -19.01 -6.46
N GLU A 385 -1.99 -19.15 -6.46
CA GLU A 385 -2.87 -18.50 -5.49
C GLU A 385 -3.20 -19.41 -4.29
N ASN A 386 -2.54 -20.56 -4.20
CA ASN A 386 -2.83 -21.58 -3.20
C ASN A 386 -2.36 -21.12 -1.80
N THR A 387 -3.30 -21.04 -0.85
CA THR A 387 -3.04 -20.66 0.54
C THR A 387 -3.03 -21.84 1.51
N ASP A 388 -3.33 -23.06 1.04
CA ASP A 388 -3.39 -24.28 1.85
C ASP A 388 -2.01 -24.65 2.44
N PRO A 389 -1.88 -24.75 3.78
CA PRO A 389 -0.68 -25.22 4.45
C PRO A 389 -0.12 -26.56 3.96
N GLY A 390 -0.98 -27.47 3.47
CA GLY A 390 -0.59 -28.77 2.95
C GLY A 390 -0.03 -28.75 1.52
N ALA A 391 -0.15 -27.63 0.80
CA ALA A 391 0.33 -27.54 -0.58
C ALA A 391 1.85 -27.75 -0.64
N THR A 392 2.32 -28.57 -1.58
CA THR A 392 3.74 -28.78 -1.78
C THR A 392 4.42 -27.47 -2.21
N PRO A 393 5.58 -27.12 -1.63
CA PRO A 393 6.35 -25.96 -2.03
C PRO A 393 6.71 -25.97 -3.52
N ILE A 394 6.76 -24.79 -4.13
CA ILE A 394 7.28 -24.61 -5.49
C ILE A 394 8.81 -24.61 -5.43
N HIS A 395 9.44 -25.43 -6.27
CA HIS A 395 10.90 -25.48 -6.40
C HIS A 395 11.33 -24.91 -7.75
N VAL A 396 12.05 -23.79 -7.74
CA VAL A 396 12.70 -23.22 -8.92
C VAL A 396 14.16 -23.01 -8.59
N LYS A 397 15.03 -23.97 -8.88
CA LYS A 397 16.43 -23.96 -8.42
C LYS A 397 17.43 -24.18 -9.53
N ASN A 398 18.58 -23.53 -9.45
CA ASN A 398 19.73 -23.83 -10.33
C ASN A 398 19.40 -23.78 -11.83
N ASN A 399 18.43 -22.97 -12.25
CA ASN A 399 18.11 -22.81 -13.66
C ASN A 399 18.99 -21.70 -14.25
N ASN A 400 19.19 -21.75 -15.57
CA ASN A 400 19.95 -20.75 -16.31
C ASN A 400 19.15 -20.30 -17.52
N VAL A 401 18.78 -19.02 -17.57
CA VAL A 401 17.99 -18.43 -18.67
C VAL A 401 18.85 -17.42 -19.44
N THR A 402 19.02 -17.64 -20.73
CA THR A 402 19.97 -16.88 -21.56
C THR A 402 19.42 -16.48 -22.91
N ALA A 403 19.88 -15.33 -23.41
CA ALA A 403 19.59 -14.84 -24.75
C ALA A 403 18.09 -14.83 -25.12
N MET A 404 17.20 -14.52 -24.17
CA MET A 404 15.78 -14.32 -24.46
C MET A 404 15.59 -13.23 -25.51
N THR A 405 14.69 -13.48 -26.46
CA THR A 405 14.33 -12.57 -27.55
C THR A 405 13.18 -11.63 -27.18
N ASP A 406 12.38 -11.99 -26.17
CA ASP A 406 11.30 -11.17 -25.63
C ASP A 406 11.76 -10.25 -24.49
N SER A 407 10.86 -9.36 -24.03
CA SER A 407 11.11 -8.43 -22.91
C SER A 407 10.55 -8.94 -21.58
N SER A 408 10.33 -10.25 -21.42
CA SER A 408 9.85 -10.80 -20.15
C SER A 408 10.98 -10.92 -19.13
N VAL A 409 10.62 -10.92 -17.84
CA VAL A 409 11.58 -11.18 -16.76
C VAL A 409 11.89 -12.69 -16.76
N PRO A 410 13.18 -13.11 -16.74
CA PRO A 410 13.55 -14.52 -16.83
C PRO A 410 12.89 -15.44 -15.81
N TYR A 411 12.66 -14.93 -14.59
CA TYR A 411 11.99 -15.65 -13.51
C TYR A 411 10.83 -14.82 -12.98
N GLN A 412 9.63 -15.38 -13.00
CA GLN A 412 8.40 -14.72 -12.52
C GLN A 412 7.65 -15.65 -11.58
N ILE A 413 7.80 -15.43 -10.27
CA ILE A 413 7.22 -16.29 -9.24
C ILE A 413 6.19 -15.51 -8.42
N LEU A 414 4.92 -15.77 -8.64
CA LEU A 414 3.83 -15.28 -7.79
C LEU A 414 3.35 -16.46 -6.94
N ASP A 415 3.53 -16.41 -5.63
CA ASP A 415 3.14 -17.51 -4.74
C ASP A 415 2.61 -16.99 -3.40
N GLN A 416 1.35 -17.32 -3.07
CA GLN A 416 0.77 -16.98 -1.76
C GLN A 416 1.44 -17.74 -0.59
N ARG A 417 2.26 -18.75 -0.89
CA ARG A 417 3.09 -19.51 0.06
C ARG A 417 4.57 -19.48 -0.31
N LEU A 418 5.06 -18.29 -0.61
CA LEU A 418 6.41 -18.04 -1.09
C LEU A 418 7.47 -18.57 -0.11
N GLN A 419 8.31 -19.47 -0.61
CA GLN A 419 9.44 -20.06 0.12
C GLN A 419 10.76 -19.76 -0.61
N PRO A 420 11.41 -18.61 -0.36
CA PRO A 420 12.59 -18.17 -1.09
C PRO A 420 13.80 -19.13 -1.08
N SER A 421 13.94 -19.97 -0.05
CA SER A 421 14.96 -21.03 0.03
C SER A 421 14.81 -22.07 -1.08
N ASN A 422 13.64 -22.14 -1.72
CA ASN A 422 13.33 -22.96 -2.89
C ASN A 422 13.51 -22.23 -4.23
N LEU A 423 14.02 -21.00 -4.23
CA LEU A 423 14.19 -20.17 -5.42
C LEU A 423 15.67 -19.82 -5.74
N THR A 424 16.62 -20.59 -5.18
CA THR A 424 18.05 -20.25 -5.17
C THR A 424 18.84 -20.81 -6.34
N GLY A 425 20.01 -20.23 -6.61
CA GLY A 425 20.97 -20.71 -7.62
C GLY A 425 20.59 -20.40 -9.08
N ASN A 426 19.51 -19.65 -9.30
CA ASN A 426 19.06 -19.28 -10.64
C ASN A 426 19.91 -18.14 -11.23
N THR A 427 20.29 -18.27 -12.49
CA THR A 427 21.09 -17.27 -13.24
C THR A 427 20.36 -16.79 -14.48
N ALA A 428 20.62 -15.55 -14.87
CA ALA A 428 20.16 -14.98 -16.13
C ALA A 428 21.23 -14.09 -16.74
N SER A 429 21.51 -14.25 -18.04
CA SER A 429 22.50 -13.43 -18.75
C SER A 429 22.20 -13.30 -20.24
N GLY A 430 22.64 -12.19 -20.85
CA GLY A 430 22.41 -11.93 -22.28
C GLY A 430 20.95 -11.68 -22.66
N ASN A 431 20.06 -11.57 -21.66
CA ASN A 431 18.65 -11.20 -21.86
C ASN A 431 18.50 -9.68 -21.79
N LYS A 432 17.40 -9.16 -22.35
CA LYS A 432 17.02 -7.74 -22.21
C LYS A 432 16.84 -7.34 -20.73
N ILE A 433 16.25 -8.24 -19.93
CA ILE A 433 16.08 -8.09 -18.49
C ILE A 433 16.80 -9.24 -17.79
N ASN A 434 17.61 -8.94 -16.77
CA ASN A 434 18.24 -9.96 -15.93
C ASN A 434 17.87 -9.71 -14.47
N ALA A 435 16.65 -10.09 -14.10
CA ALA A 435 16.09 -9.90 -12.76
C ALA A 435 15.31 -11.15 -12.33
N PHE A 436 15.01 -11.23 -11.03
CA PHE A 436 14.15 -12.26 -10.46
C PHE A 436 12.90 -11.61 -9.88
N ARG A 437 11.74 -11.83 -10.51
CA ARG A 437 10.49 -11.22 -10.07
C ARG A 437 9.76 -12.10 -9.06
N LEU A 438 9.33 -11.52 -7.95
CA LEU A 438 8.58 -12.22 -6.92
C LEU A 438 7.45 -11.41 -6.27
N SER A 439 6.38 -12.09 -5.88
CA SER A 439 5.26 -11.51 -5.14
C SER A 439 4.51 -12.59 -4.35
N GLY A 440 3.76 -12.17 -3.31
CA GLY A 440 2.99 -13.08 -2.46
C GLY A 440 3.37 -12.99 -0.97
N ALA A 441 3.18 -14.06 -0.20
CA ALA A 441 3.47 -14.07 1.24
C ALA A 441 4.54 -15.07 1.62
N LEU A 442 5.52 -14.60 2.41
CA LEU A 442 6.56 -15.45 2.96
C LEU A 442 5.99 -16.47 3.95
N ILE A 443 6.45 -17.72 3.88
CA ILE A 443 6.16 -18.76 4.87
C ILE A 443 7.40 -19.17 5.69
N GLU A 444 8.54 -18.52 5.44
CA GLU A 444 9.79 -18.72 6.15
C GLU A 444 10.53 -17.39 6.30
N ASN A 445 11.48 -17.34 7.23
CA ASN A 445 12.39 -16.21 7.35
C ASN A 445 13.25 -16.11 6.09
N TRP A 446 13.44 -14.90 5.61
CA TRP A 446 14.21 -14.67 4.39
C TRP A 446 15.21 -13.56 4.59
N THR A 447 16.47 -13.85 4.28
CA THR A 447 17.50 -12.83 4.07
C THR A 447 17.69 -12.67 2.58
N VAL A 448 17.43 -11.46 2.06
CA VAL A 448 17.58 -11.17 0.63
C VAL A 448 19.06 -11.32 0.24
N PRO A 449 19.39 -12.17 -0.76
CA PRO A 449 20.76 -12.30 -1.25
C PRO A 449 21.36 -10.96 -1.71
N THR A 450 22.60 -10.71 -1.32
CA THR A 450 23.38 -9.51 -1.72
C THR A 450 24.08 -9.66 -3.08
N THR A 451 24.09 -10.87 -3.64
CA THR A 451 24.72 -11.20 -4.92
C THR A 451 23.77 -12.02 -5.79
N GLY A 452 23.99 -11.99 -7.11
CA GLY A 452 23.12 -12.66 -8.09
C GLY A 452 22.18 -11.68 -8.77
N LEU A 453 20.99 -12.16 -9.15
CA LEU A 453 20.00 -11.37 -9.86
C LEU A 453 19.34 -10.33 -8.93
N PRO A 454 19.13 -9.08 -9.39
CA PRO A 454 18.32 -8.12 -8.65
C PRO A 454 16.89 -8.63 -8.49
N TYR A 455 16.33 -8.43 -7.29
CA TYR A 455 14.96 -8.82 -6.99
C TYR A 455 13.97 -7.72 -7.38
N LEU A 456 12.95 -8.10 -8.14
CA LEU A 456 11.86 -7.24 -8.57
C LEU A 456 10.56 -7.66 -7.88
N ILE A 457 10.05 -6.86 -6.95
CA ILE A 457 8.88 -7.14 -6.15
C ILE A 457 7.61 -6.62 -6.84
N GLY A 458 6.56 -7.43 -6.88
CA GLY A 458 5.23 -7.02 -7.31
C GLY A 458 4.78 -7.57 -8.66
N SER A 459 3.56 -7.18 -9.06
CA SER A 459 2.88 -7.63 -10.28
C SER A 459 2.37 -6.44 -11.11
N THR A 460 2.24 -6.63 -12.43
CA THR A 460 1.74 -5.66 -13.42
C THR A 460 0.24 -5.79 -13.63
N THR A 461 -0.38 -6.88 -13.14
CA THR A 461 -1.76 -7.27 -13.44
C THR A 461 -2.64 -7.39 -12.20
N SER A 462 -2.04 -7.46 -11.01
CA SER A 462 -2.72 -7.52 -9.72
C SER A 462 -1.90 -6.76 -8.67
N SER A 463 -2.50 -6.33 -7.56
CA SER A 463 -1.78 -5.58 -6.51
C SER A 463 -1.01 -6.39 -5.45
N PRO A 464 -0.67 -7.70 -5.57
CA PRO A 464 0.12 -8.33 -4.52
C PRO A 464 1.56 -7.84 -4.63
N GLY A 465 1.98 -7.04 -3.65
CA GLY A 465 3.40 -6.87 -3.36
C GLY A 465 3.94 -8.08 -2.59
N LEU A 466 4.93 -7.85 -1.75
CA LEU A 466 5.46 -8.85 -0.83
C LEU A 466 4.84 -8.66 0.56
N ARG A 467 4.36 -9.75 1.16
CA ARG A 467 3.84 -9.75 2.53
C ARG A 467 4.77 -10.54 3.44
N VAL A 468 5.04 -9.98 4.61
CA VAL A 468 5.78 -10.61 5.72
C VAL A 468 4.76 -10.93 6.82
N PRO A 469 4.23 -12.17 6.90
CA PRO A 469 3.24 -12.55 7.91
C PRO A 469 3.79 -12.52 9.35
N ALA A 470 2.90 -12.55 10.34
CA ALA A 470 3.28 -12.61 11.74
C ALA A 470 4.21 -13.80 12.04
N GLY A 471 5.24 -13.57 12.86
CA GLY A 471 6.26 -14.57 13.20
C GLY A 471 7.37 -14.75 12.15
N ILE A 472 7.24 -14.15 10.96
CA ILE A 472 8.26 -14.20 9.91
C ILE A 472 9.15 -12.95 9.94
N VAL A 473 10.44 -13.14 9.65
CA VAL A 473 11.45 -12.09 9.55
C VAL A 473 11.95 -11.97 8.11
N LEU A 474 11.91 -10.74 7.57
CA LEU A 474 12.57 -10.36 6.33
C LEU A 474 13.78 -9.49 6.66
N ASN A 475 14.98 -10.00 6.35
CA ASN A 475 16.25 -9.27 6.50
C ASN A 475 16.73 -8.77 5.13
N ILE A 476 17.11 -7.50 5.07
CA ILE A 476 17.75 -6.88 3.91
C ILE A 476 19.07 -6.27 4.37
N GLU A 477 20.18 -6.87 3.94
CA GLU A 477 21.53 -6.54 4.42
C GLU A 477 22.18 -5.43 3.59
N ALA A 478 23.20 -4.79 4.15
CA ALA A 478 23.95 -3.70 3.53
C ALA A 478 24.34 -3.96 2.06
N GLY A 479 24.14 -2.96 1.20
CA GLY A 479 24.44 -3.02 -0.24
C GLY A 479 23.38 -3.71 -1.10
N THR A 480 22.31 -4.27 -0.50
CA THR A 480 21.23 -4.90 -1.27
C THR A 480 20.39 -3.86 -2.00
N VAL A 481 20.05 -4.16 -3.26
CA VAL A 481 19.10 -3.39 -4.07
C VAL A 481 17.84 -4.24 -4.30
N VAL A 482 16.69 -3.72 -3.89
CA VAL A 482 15.38 -4.33 -4.17
C VAL A 482 14.54 -3.33 -4.96
N LYS A 483 13.98 -3.79 -6.07
CA LYS A 483 13.18 -2.97 -6.96
C LYS A 483 11.71 -3.36 -6.92
N PHE A 484 10.83 -2.42 -7.26
CA PHE A 484 9.39 -2.65 -7.24
C PHE A 484 8.76 -2.33 -8.60
N ILE A 485 7.85 -3.20 -9.05
CA ILE A 485 6.98 -2.99 -10.20
C ILE A 485 5.54 -2.88 -9.70
N GLY A 486 5.24 -1.73 -9.07
CA GLY A 486 4.03 -1.55 -8.28
C GLY A 486 4.04 -2.33 -6.95
N GLY A 487 2.86 -2.48 -6.34
CA GLY A 487 2.67 -3.23 -5.10
C GLY A 487 3.21 -2.55 -3.84
N THR A 488 2.88 -3.12 -2.68
CA THR A 488 3.28 -2.65 -1.34
C THR A 488 4.11 -3.72 -0.64
N LEU A 489 5.11 -3.31 0.15
CA LEU A 489 5.72 -4.21 1.14
C LEU A 489 4.92 -4.16 2.44
N THR A 490 4.13 -5.20 2.70
CA THR A 490 3.25 -5.27 3.89
C THR A 490 3.88 -6.14 4.99
N VAL A 491 3.93 -5.62 6.22
CA VAL A 491 4.69 -6.24 7.33
C VAL A 491 3.81 -6.45 8.57
N ALA A 492 3.36 -7.69 8.78
CA ALA A 492 2.76 -8.15 10.03
C ALA A 492 3.79 -8.84 10.95
N GLY A 493 4.89 -9.34 10.38
CA GLY A 493 6.04 -9.93 11.07
C GLY A 493 7.10 -8.89 11.42
N THR A 494 8.36 -9.17 11.07
CA THR A 494 9.49 -8.25 11.28
C THR A 494 10.17 -7.94 9.96
N LEU A 495 10.42 -6.66 9.69
CA LEU A 495 11.29 -6.19 8.61
C LEU A 495 12.55 -5.55 9.22
N ALA A 496 13.70 -6.14 8.93
CA ALA A 496 15.01 -5.64 9.35
C ALA A 496 15.84 -5.22 8.12
N ILE A 497 16.08 -3.92 8.00
CA ILE A 497 16.90 -3.31 6.95
C ILE A 497 18.19 -2.82 7.61
N ASN A 498 19.28 -3.56 7.36
CA ASN A 498 20.58 -3.44 8.04
C ASN A 498 21.61 -2.79 7.11
N GLY A 499 21.35 -1.56 6.65
CA GLY A 499 22.27 -0.79 5.84
C GLY A 499 23.44 -0.21 6.66
N THR A 500 24.50 0.17 5.94
CA THR A 500 25.63 0.94 6.51
C THR A 500 25.82 2.24 5.71
N ALA A 501 26.49 3.23 6.29
CA ALA A 501 26.82 4.47 5.57
C ALA A 501 27.61 4.24 4.28
N ALA A 502 28.50 3.24 4.27
CA ALA A 502 29.29 2.87 3.08
C ALA A 502 28.46 2.10 2.05
N ASN A 503 27.56 1.23 2.51
CA ASN A 503 26.73 0.37 1.68
C ASN A 503 25.27 0.44 2.17
N PRO A 504 24.51 1.48 1.79
CA PRO A 504 23.11 1.58 2.17
C PRO A 504 22.29 0.47 1.50
N VAL A 505 21.13 0.15 2.07
CA VAL A 505 20.12 -0.67 1.38
C VAL A 505 19.30 0.24 0.48
N THR A 506 19.08 -0.14 -0.78
CA THR A 506 18.28 0.68 -1.71
C THR A 506 16.97 0.01 -2.08
N LEU A 507 15.85 0.72 -1.87
CA LEU A 507 14.50 0.35 -2.33
C LEU A 507 14.03 1.36 -3.38
N THR A 508 13.77 0.91 -4.61
CA THR A 508 13.45 1.81 -5.73
C THR A 508 12.48 1.17 -6.73
N THR A 509 12.08 1.91 -7.76
CA THR A 509 11.22 1.43 -8.85
C THR A 509 11.99 0.61 -9.89
N ALA A 510 11.29 -0.27 -10.60
CA ALA A 510 11.82 -1.02 -11.75
C ALA A 510 12.44 -0.10 -12.83
N LYS A 511 11.88 1.12 -12.97
CA LYS A 511 12.29 2.16 -13.93
C LYS A 511 13.62 2.86 -13.57
N ASP A 512 14.15 2.60 -12.36
CA ASP A 512 15.37 3.26 -11.89
C ASP A 512 16.62 2.55 -12.38
N ASP A 513 17.04 2.88 -13.58
CA ASP A 513 18.24 2.29 -14.19
C ASP A 513 19.55 2.67 -13.49
N THR A 514 19.55 3.73 -12.67
CA THR A 514 20.76 4.25 -12.03
C THR A 514 21.29 3.33 -10.93
N THR A 515 20.42 2.48 -10.38
CA THR A 515 20.76 1.54 -9.31
C THR A 515 20.31 0.14 -9.70
N GLY A 516 21.18 -0.87 -9.66
CA GLY A 516 20.78 -2.26 -9.96
C GLY A 516 20.46 -2.58 -11.43
N GLY A 517 20.69 -1.64 -12.37
CA GLY A 517 20.54 -1.85 -13.82
C GLY A 517 19.09 -1.81 -14.33
N ASP A 518 18.90 -1.87 -15.65
CA ASP A 518 17.60 -1.83 -16.32
C ASP A 518 16.80 -3.13 -16.06
N THR A 519 15.81 -3.06 -15.14
CA THR A 519 15.02 -4.23 -14.70
C THR A 519 13.63 -4.31 -15.33
N ASN A 520 13.22 -3.31 -16.10
CA ASN A 520 12.01 -3.27 -16.93
C ASN A 520 12.32 -3.41 -18.42
N GLY A 521 13.60 -3.42 -18.80
CA GLY A 521 14.10 -3.70 -20.14
C GLY A 521 13.72 -2.62 -21.15
N ASP A 522 13.48 -1.38 -20.74
CA ASP A 522 13.14 -0.29 -21.66
C ASP A 522 14.29 0.70 -21.91
N GLY A 523 15.46 0.42 -21.35
CA GLY A 523 16.58 1.34 -21.30
C GLY A 523 16.14 2.69 -20.72
N ALA A 524 16.67 3.78 -21.26
CA ALA A 524 16.31 5.12 -20.79
C ALA A 524 14.91 5.60 -21.26
N ALA A 525 14.03 4.72 -21.78
CA ALA A 525 12.73 5.14 -22.31
C ALA A 525 11.76 5.57 -21.21
N SER A 526 11.84 4.94 -20.04
CA SER A 526 11.09 5.35 -18.86
C SER A 526 11.97 6.16 -17.90
N THR A 527 11.34 7.05 -17.14
CA THR A 527 12.02 7.80 -16.07
C THR A 527 11.31 7.50 -14.74
N PRO A 528 12.06 7.26 -13.65
CA PRO A 528 11.49 7.10 -12.32
C PRO A 528 10.71 8.33 -11.90
N ALA A 529 9.52 8.11 -11.33
CA ALA A 529 8.69 9.17 -10.80
C ALA A 529 8.05 8.76 -9.47
N ALA A 530 7.67 9.74 -8.67
CA ALA A 530 6.83 9.51 -7.50
C ALA A 530 5.58 8.70 -7.87
N ASN A 531 5.14 7.82 -6.95
CA ASN A 531 4.02 6.88 -7.13
C ASN A 531 4.28 5.66 -8.03
N ASP A 532 5.53 5.36 -8.38
CA ASP A 532 5.83 4.17 -9.20
C ASP A 532 5.63 2.84 -8.45
N TRP A 533 5.67 2.87 -7.13
CA TRP A 533 5.36 1.74 -6.24
C TRP A 533 4.77 2.25 -4.93
N ALA A 534 4.12 1.43 -4.12
CA ALA A 534 3.32 1.95 -3.01
C ALA A 534 4.16 2.51 -1.84
N GLY A 535 5.08 1.72 -1.30
CA GLY A 535 5.80 2.04 -0.07
C GLY A 535 5.88 0.85 0.90
N ILE A 536 6.22 1.13 2.15
CA ILE A 536 6.23 0.14 3.25
C ILE A 536 5.04 0.38 4.17
N THR A 537 4.28 -0.66 4.48
CA THR A 537 3.15 -0.60 5.43
C THR A 537 3.27 -1.69 6.49
N LEU A 538 3.26 -1.31 7.76
CA LEU A 538 3.15 -2.23 8.87
C LEU A 538 1.68 -2.50 9.22
N THR A 539 1.38 -3.74 9.56
CA THR A 539 0.07 -4.20 10.03
C THR A 539 0.20 -4.85 11.40
N GLY A 540 0.76 -4.09 12.35
CA GLY A 540 0.98 -4.51 13.73
C GLY A 540 2.30 -5.24 14.01
N GLY A 541 3.19 -5.33 13.01
CA GLY A 541 4.52 -5.95 13.07
C GLY A 541 5.63 -5.03 13.62
N SER A 542 6.90 -5.38 13.32
CA SER A 542 8.10 -4.63 13.70
C SER A 542 8.89 -4.14 12.47
N LEU A 543 9.48 -2.95 12.57
CA LEU A 543 10.43 -2.40 11.61
C LEU A 543 11.69 -1.91 12.32
N THR A 544 12.84 -2.30 11.80
CA THR A 544 14.13 -1.63 12.03
C THR A 544 14.74 -1.31 10.67
N ALA A 545 14.95 -0.03 10.36
CA ALA A 545 15.61 0.39 9.15
C ALA A 545 16.76 1.35 9.46
N THR A 546 17.96 0.97 9.06
CA THR A 546 19.18 1.78 9.27
C THR A 546 19.89 1.95 7.94
N HIS A 547 20.29 3.18 7.59
CA HIS A 547 20.88 3.52 6.28
C HIS A 547 20.09 2.97 5.08
N LEU A 548 18.77 3.11 5.14
CA LEU A 548 17.88 2.82 4.02
C LEU A 548 17.89 4.02 3.04
N ASN A 549 18.00 3.75 1.75
CA ASN A 549 17.76 4.70 0.66
C ASN A 549 16.48 4.28 -0.08
N MET A 550 15.36 4.92 0.22
CA MET A 550 14.06 4.64 -0.40
C MET A 550 13.71 5.75 -1.41
N LYS A 551 13.32 5.38 -2.63
CA LYS A 551 13.00 6.35 -3.68
C LYS A 551 11.70 6.06 -4.43
N TYR A 552 11.05 7.10 -4.95
CA TYR A 552 9.98 7.02 -5.97
C TYR A 552 8.69 6.29 -5.53
N SER A 553 8.49 6.15 -4.22
CA SER A 553 7.29 5.51 -3.69
C SER A 553 6.07 6.44 -3.77
N GLN A 554 4.87 5.90 -3.62
CA GLN A 554 3.65 6.66 -3.45
C GLN A 554 3.63 7.29 -2.06
N PHE A 555 3.91 6.50 -1.04
CA PHE A 555 4.17 6.93 0.33
C PHE A 555 5.47 6.33 0.86
N GLY A 556 6.12 6.98 1.81
CA GLY A 556 7.38 6.47 2.39
C GLY A 556 7.16 5.22 3.26
N ILE A 557 7.14 5.43 4.58
CA ILE A 557 6.99 4.35 5.57
C ILE A 557 5.76 4.65 6.42
N ASN A 558 4.75 3.79 6.31
CA ASN A 558 3.58 3.79 7.18
C ASN A 558 3.74 2.70 8.25
N GLY A 559 4.01 3.11 9.50
CA GLY A 559 4.12 2.26 10.67
C GLY A 559 2.81 1.63 11.14
N GLY A 560 1.68 2.06 10.55
CA GLY A 560 0.35 1.55 10.85
C GLY A 560 -0.08 1.81 12.29
N LEU A 561 -1.20 1.18 12.68
CA LEU A 561 -1.72 1.25 14.03
C LEU A 561 -0.94 0.30 14.95
N ASN A 562 -0.37 0.84 16.02
CA ASN A 562 0.24 0.13 17.13
C ASN A 562 1.31 -0.90 16.71
N PRO A 563 2.40 -0.49 16.03
CA PRO A 563 3.52 -1.40 15.73
C PRO A 563 4.13 -1.97 17.01
N VAL A 564 4.75 -3.15 16.94
CA VAL A 564 5.51 -3.75 18.05
C VAL A 564 6.79 -2.96 18.31
N LYS A 565 7.49 -2.59 17.24
CA LYS A 565 8.70 -1.77 17.24
C LYS A 565 8.77 -1.00 15.93
N PHE A 566 9.13 0.27 16.00
CA PHE A 566 9.31 1.12 14.84
C PHE A 566 10.59 1.95 15.00
N ALA A 567 11.64 1.57 14.29
CA ALA A 567 12.90 2.30 14.28
C ALA A 567 13.33 2.59 12.85
N VAL A 568 13.49 3.87 12.50
CA VAL A 568 14.05 4.34 11.23
C VAL A 568 15.18 5.31 11.55
N THR A 569 16.41 4.92 11.24
CA THR A 569 17.61 5.67 11.62
C THR A 569 18.55 5.89 10.43
N ASP A 570 19.18 7.05 10.37
CA ASP A 570 20.21 7.41 9.39
C ASP A 570 19.81 7.10 7.93
N SER A 571 18.51 7.20 7.62
CA SER A 571 17.92 6.77 6.35
C SER A 571 17.51 7.96 5.49
N THR A 572 17.54 7.77 4.17
CA THR A 572 17.12 8.73 3.16
C THR A 572 15.85 8.26 2.47
N LEU A 573 14.83 9.10 2.46
CA LEU A 573 13.62 8.94 1.64
C LEU A 573 13.59 10.09 0.64
N SER A 574 13.48 9.79 -0.65
CA SER A 574 13.43 10.82 -1.68
C SER A 574 12.38 10.58 -2.75
N ASP A 575 11.77 11.65 -3.22
CA ASP A 575 10.94 11.66 -4.43
C ASP A 575 9.66 10.80 -4.30
N SER A 576 9.09 10.77 -3.10
CA SER A 576 7.83 10.09 -2.81
C SER A 576 6.61 10.98 -3.09
N GLY A 577 5.47 10.37 -3.40
CA GLY A 577 4.23 11.08 -3.77
C GLY A 577 3.63 11.93 -2.64
N TYR A 578 3.25 11.28 -1.55
CA TYR A 578 2.68 11.88 -0.34
C TYR A 578 3.11 11.08 0.91
N GLY A 579 3.25 11.72 2.06
CA GLY A 579 3.60 11.04 3.32
C GLY A 579 5.06 10.56 3.39
N GLY A 580 5.77 10.93 4.45
CA GLY A 580 7.15 10.56 4.69
C GLY A 580 7.24 9.35 5.62
N ILE A 581 7.26 9.62 6.91
CA ILE A 581 7.26 8.59 7.97
C ILE A 581 6.05 8.85 8.84
N ASP A 582 5.10 7.91 8.88
CA ASP A 582 3.87 8.01 9.67
C ASP A 582 3.78 6.85 10.65
N VAL A 583 3.47 7.12 11.92
CA VAL A 583 3.29 6.10 12.97
C VAL A 583 2.19 6.52 13.92
N ASP A 584 1.26 5.59 14.19
CA ASP A 584 0.20 5.81 15.16
C ASP A 584 0.27 4.79 16.31
N ARG A 585 0.46 5.30 17.52
CA ARG A 585 0.39 4.60 18.81
C ARG A 585 -0.80 5.13 19.63
N SER A 586 -1.98 5.13 19.01
CA SER A 586 -3.29 5.46 19.62
C SER A 586 -3.98 4.22 20.19
N SER A 587 -4.74 4.41 21.28
CA SER A 587 -5.23 3.31 22.11
C SER A 587 -6.44 2.58 21.51
N GLY A 588 -6.18 1.45 20.85
CA GLY A 588 -7.14 0.34 20.67
C GLY A 588 -6.75 -0.93 21.44
N TYR A 589 -5.50 -1.00 21.92
CA TYR A 589 -4.91 -2.13 22.65
C TYR A 589 -4.03 -1.56 23.78
N SER A 590 -4.60 -1.38 24.97
CA SER A 590 -4.13 -0.52 26.06
C SER A 590 -2.76 -0.84 26.72
N ASN A 591 -1.95 -1.77 26.19
CA ASN A 591 -0.78 -2.31 26.89
C ASN A 591 0.52 -2.40 26.04
N ARG A 592 0.57 -1.85 24.82
CA ARG A 592 1.79 -1.95 23.97
C ARG A 592 2.79 -0.81 24.28
N LEU A 593 3.94 -1.19 24.83
CA LEU A 593 5.08 -0.31 25.18
C LEU A 593 6.04 -0.11 23.99
N SER A 594 5.51 0.05 22.77
CA SER A 594 6.30 -0.01 21.55
C SER A 594 7.31 1.13 21.44
N GLU A 595 8.53 0.74 21.08
CA GLU A 595 9.65 1.64 20.78
C GLU A 595 9.39 2.37 19.45
N ILE A 596 9.43 3.70 19.47
CA ILE A 596 9.31 4.56 18.29
C ILE A 596 10.55 5.47 18.23
N VAL A 597 11.42 5.21 17.25
CA VAL A 597 12.67 5.94 17.04
C VAL A 597 12.77 6.37 15.58
N VAL A 598 12.83 7.68 15.34
CA VAL A 598 13.02 8.29 14.02
C VAL A 598 14.16 9.28 14.13
N THR A 599 15.39 8.85 13.86
CA THR A 599 16.59 9.68 14.13
C THR A 599 17.55 9.76 12.95
N GLY A 600 18.09 10.93 12.64
CA GLY A 600 19.15 11.08 11.64
C GLY A 600 18.67 10.94 10.19
N ASN A 601 17.35 10.98 9.93
CA ASN A 601 16.82 10.72 8.60
C ASN A 601 16.77 11.98 7.74
N THR A 602 16.96 11.81 6.43
CA THR A 602 16.78 12.87 5.43
C THR A 602 15.61 12.56 4.52
N LEU A 603 14.60 13.42 4.49
CA LEU A 603 13.44 13.34 3.61
C LEU A 603 13.52 14.49 2.61
N THR A 604 13.58 14.19 1.31
CA THR A 604 13.67 15.20 0.24
C THR A 604 12.57 14.97 -0.79
N ARG A 605 11.79 15.98 -1.17
CA ARG A 605 10.65 15.82 -2.09
C ARG A 605 9.76 14.63 -1.72
N SER A 606 9.49 14.53 -0.43
CA SER A 606 8.70 13.47 0.22
C SER A 606 7.69 14.12 1.17
N GLY A 607 6.94 13.35 1.94
CA GLY A 607 6.02 13.90 2.94
C GLY A 607 6.65 14.17 4.30
N SER A 608 5.80 14.47 5.29
CA SER A 608 6.18 14.78 6.67
C SER A 608 6.56 13.56 7.51
N ILE A 609 7.19 13.84 8.66
CA ILE A 609 7.32 12.91 9.78
C ILE A 609 6.16 13.19 10.74
N SER A 610 5.19 12.28 10.79
CA SER A 610 3.99 12.38 11.61
C SER A 610 3.95 11.24 12.62
N ILE A 611 3.87 11.56 13.90
CA ILE A 611 3.79 10.56 14.97
C ILE A 611 2.67 10.96 15.91
N THR A 612 1.71 10.06 16.07
CA THR A 612 0.61 10.22 17.02
C THR A 612 0.75 9.18 18.13
N SER A 613 0.63 9.60 19.38
CA SER A 613 0.48 8.70 20.51
C SER A 613 -0.49 9.23 21.55
N GLU A 614 -1.52 8.43 21.81
CA GLU A 614 -2.49 8.67 22.88
C GLU A 614 -2.13 7.87 24.15
N ASN A 615 -0.96 7.24 24.17
CA ASN A 615 -0.54 6.38 25.27
C ASN A 615 -0.17 7.21 26.50
N THR A 616 -0.87 6.97 27.60
CA THR A 616 -0.67 7.65 28.89
C THR A 616 0.12 6.80 29.91
N ASP A 617 0.46 5.55 29.57
CA ASP A 617 1.16 4.61 30.46
C ASP A 617 2.59 5.11 30.79
N PRO A 618 2.94 5.28 32.08
CA PRO A 618 4.29 5.61 32.52
C PRO A 618 5.40 4.68 32.02
N GLY A 619 5.11 3.41 31.77
CA GLY A 619 6.05 2.42 31.26
C GLY A 619 6.30 2.49 29.75
N ALA A 620 5.50 3.26 29.00
CA ALA A 620 5.68 3.38 27.56
C ALA A 620 7.01 4.08 27.24
N THR A 621 7.78 3.50 26.31
CA THR A 621 9.03 4.12 25.86
C THR A 621 8.74 5.49 25.23
N PRO A 622 9.49 6.55 25.59
CA PRO A 622 9.35 7.85 24.96
C PRO A 622 9.54 7.79 23.44
N ILE A 623 8.84 8.68 22.72
CA ILE A 623 9.04 8.86 21.28
C ILE A 623 10.34 9.62 21.05
N HIS A 624 11.21 9.11 20.17
CA HIS A 624 12.44 9.78 19.75
C HIS A 624 12.33 10.27 18.31
N VAL A 625 12.38 11.58 18.10
CA VAL A 625 12.42 12.21 16.77
C VAL A 625 13.58 13.21 16.78
N LYS A 626 14.78 12.79 16.40
CA LYS A 626 15.98 13.65 16.52
C LYS A 626 16.75 13.77 15.23
N ASN A 627 17.38 14.93 15.02
CA ASN A 627 18.37 15.11 13.95
C ASN A 627 17.86 14.74 12.56
N ASN A 628 16.55 14.86 12.31
CA ASN A 628 16.00 14.61 10.98
C ASN A 628 16.04 15.91 10.16
N ASN A 629 16.06 15.77 8.85
CA ASN A 629 16.04 16.88 7.91
C ASN A 629 14.96 16.66 6.85
N VAL A 630 13.98 17.56 6.76
CA VAL A 630 12.87 17.46 5.80
C VAL A 630 12.92 18.63 4.83
N THR A 631 13.06 18.36 3.53
CA THR A 631 13.25 19.40 2.52
C THR A 631 12.41 19.20 1.26
N ALA A 632 12.06 20.32 0.63
CA ALA A 632 11.36 20.36 -0.65
C ALA A 632 10.09 19.48 -0.74
N MET A 633 9.33 19.36 0.35
CA MET A 633 8.08 18.60 0.40
C MET A 633 7.12 19.00 -0.73
N THR A 634 6.44 17.99 -1.28
CA THR A 634 5.48 18.14 -2.39
C THR A 634 4.06 18.48 -1.92
N ASP A 635 3.76 18.21 -0.65
CA ASP A 635 2.46 18.50 -0.02
C ASP A 635 2.50 19.75 0.87
N SER A 636 1.33 20.16 1.40
CA SER A 636 1.18 21.31 2.30
C SER A 636 1.15 20.91 3.78
N SER A 637 1.67 19.73 4.14
CA SER A 637 1.72 19.30 5.54
C SER A 637 2.85 19.98 6.31
N VAL A 638 2.74 20.00 7.64
CA VAL A 638 3.84 20.48 8.49
C VAL A 638 4.91 19.39 8.54
N PRO A 639 6.21 19.70 8.31
CA PRO A 639 7.28 18.70 8.23
C PRO A 639 7.36 17.75 9.43
N TYR A 640 7.08 18.27 10.62
CA TYR A 640 7.05 17.50 11.87
C TYR A 640 5.70 17.69 12.55
N GLN A 641 5.00 16.59 12.80
CA GLN A 641 3.71 16.59 13.49
C GLN A 641 3.73 15.57 14.62
N ILE A 642 3.96 16.03 15.84
CA ILE A 642 4.07 15.17 17.01
C ILE A 642 2.91 15.47 17.97
N LEU A 643 2.03 14.49 18.11
CA LEU A 643 0.99 14.46 19.14
C LEU A 643 1.38 13.35 20.11
N ASP A 644 1.69 13.69 21.36
CA ASP A 644 2.07 12.69 22.37
C ASP A 644 1.53 13.06 23.76
N GLN A 645 0.72 12.18 24.34
CA GLN A 645 0.22 12.35 25.72
C GLN A 645 1.34 12.22 26.77
N ARG A 646 2.53 11.78 26.37
CA ARG A 646 3.74 11.73 27.20
C ARG A 646 4.91 12.47 26.53
N LEU A 647 4.62 13.67 26.04
CA LEU A 647 5.55 14.49 25.28
C LEU A 647 6.84 14.76 26.06
N GLN A 648 7.96 14.33 25.48
CA GLN A 648 9.30 14.56 26.01
C GLN A 648 10.13 15.39 25.01
N PRO A 649 10.13 16.73 25.10
CA PRO A 649 10.77 17.61 24.12
C PRO A 649 12.28 17.43 23.94
N SER A 650 13.01 16.98 24.96
CA SER A 650 14.42 16.59 24.88
C SER A 650 14.65 15.45 23.90
N ASN A 651 13.59 14.72 23.53
CA ASN A 651 13.58 13.70 22.49
C ASN A 651 13.24 14.20 21.08
N LEU A 652 13.00 15.50 20.90
CA LEU A 652 12.55 16.12 19.66
C LEU A 652 13.56 17.11 19.04
N THR A 653 14.83 17.05 19.47
CA THR A 653 15.85 18.06 19.17
C THR A 653 16.60 17.83 17.85
N GLY A 654 17.16 18.90 17.27
CA GLY A 654 18.07 18.83 16.12
C GLY A 654 17.38 18.65 14.77
N ASN A 655 16.05 18.69 14.73
CA ASN A 655 15.29 18.56 13.50
C ASN A 655 15.29 19.86 12.68
N THR A 656 15.51 19.75 11.37
CA THR A 656 15.53 20.88 10.44
C THR A 656 14.50 20.72 9.33
N ALA A 657 14.00 21.83 8.81
CA ALA A 657 13.15 21.84 7.63
C ALA A 657 13.44 23.08 6.76
N SER A 658 13.54 22.90 5.45
CA SER A 658 13.83 24.00 4.52
C SER A 658 13.30 23.73 3.12
N GLY A 659 12.91 24.79 2.40
CA GLY A 659 12.40 24.69 1.03
C GLY A 659 11.01 24.03 0.92
N ASN A 660 10.34 23.80 2.05
CA ASN A 660 8.96 23.34 2.11
C ASN A 660 8.00 24.53 2.11
N LYS A 661 6.74 24.29 1.77
CA LYS A 661 5.67 25.30 1.89
C LYS A 661 5.49 25.78 3.32
N ILE A 662 5.62 24.87 4.29
CA ILE A 662 5.60 25.16 5.73
C ILE A 662 6.91 24.67 6.32
N ASN A 663 7.60 25.52 7.10
CA ASN A 663 8.80 25.12 7.85
C ASN A 663 8.58 25.37 9.34
N ALA A 664 7.79 24.50 9.96
CA ALA A 664 7.44 24.59 11.38
C ALA A 664 7.52 23.20 12.04
N PHE A 665 7.51 23.19 13.37
CA PHE A 665 7.43 21.97 14.17
C PHE A 665 6.12 21.98 14.96
N ARG A 666 5.21 21.05 14.64
CA ARG A 666 3.90 20.99 15.28
C ARG A 666 3.92 20.04 16.48
N LEU A 667 3.41 20.53 17.62
CA LEU A 667 3.38 19.83 18.90
C LEU A 667 2.01 19.89 19.57
N SER A 668 1.60 18.79 20.20
CA SER A 668 0.44 18.74 21.10
C SER A 668 0.57 17.58 22.09
N GLY A 669 -0.18 17.65 23.19
CA GLY A 669 -0.17 16.64 24.25
C GLY A 669 0.35 17.17 25.59
N ALA A 670 0.88 16.31 26.45
CA ALA A 670 1.24 16.67 27.83
C ALA A 670 2.73 16.47 28.11
N LEU A 671 3.38 17.50 28.65
CA LEU A 671 4.79 17.44 29.03
C LEU A 671 5.01 16.47 30.19
N ILE A 672 6.08 15.66 30.10
CA ILE A 672 6.53 14.81 31.21
C ILE A 672 7.88 15.26 31.80
N GLU A 673 8.44 16.34 31.27
CA GLU A 673 9.68 16.96 31.74
C GLU A 673 9.60 18.48 31.61
N ASN A 674 10.48 19.17 32.34
CA ASN A 674 10.64 20.61 32.16
C ASN A 674 11.14 20.91 30.75
N TRP A 675 10.57 21.93 30.12
CA TRP A 675 10.92 22.29 28.77
C TRP A 675 11.24 23.77 28.65
N THR A 676 12.40 24.07 28.08
CA THR A 676 12.71 25.41 27.58
C THR A 676 12.53 25.40 26.06
N VAL A 677 11.60 26.21 25.56
CA VAL A 677 11.33 26.30 24.12
C VAL A 677 12.58 26.83 23.41
N PRO A 678 13.11 26.13 22.39
CA PRO A 678 14.27 26.60 21.64
C PRO A 678 14.03 27.97 20.99
N THR A 679 14.96 28.90 21.17
CA THR A 679 14.93 30.25 20.56
C THR A 679 15.40 30.26 19.10
N THR A 680 16.07 29.20 18.66
CA THR A 680 16.58 29.02 17.30
C THR A 680 16.06 27.72 16.70
N GLY A 681 15.85 27.70 15.38
CA GLY A 681 15.37 26.52 14.66
C GLY A 681 13.98 26.75 14.09
N LEU A 682 13.18 25.68 14.02
CA LEU A 682 11.83 25.75 13.47
C LEU A 682 10.87 26.46 14.43
N PRO A 683 10.01 27.37 13.95
CA PRO A 683 8.88 27.90 14.71
C PRO A 683 8.01 26.77 15.27
N HIS A 684 7.61 26.90 16.53
CA HIS A 684 6.77 25.92 17.21
C HIS A 684 5.29 26.25 16.98
N LEU A 685 4.56 25.28 16.41
CA LEU A 685 3.13 25.36 16.16
C LEU A 685 2.39 24.46 17.15
N ILE A 686 1.66 25.04 18.09
CA ILE A 686 0.94 24.31 19.13
C ILE A 686 -0.50 24.03 18.69
N GLY A 687 -0.94 22.78 18.86
CA GLY A 687 -2.34 22.36 18.67
C GLY A 687 -2.55 21.33 17.57
N SER A 688 -3.79 20.88 17.44
CA SER A 688 -4.26 19.85 16.50
C SER A 688 -5.44 20.36 15.67
N THR A 689 -5.58 19.86 14.44
CA THR A 689 -6.64 20.21 13.49
C THR A 689 -7.83 19.24 13.58
N THR A 690 -7.69 18.14 14.33
CA THR A 690 -8.62 17.01 14.28
C THR A 690 -9.18 16.59 15.65
N SER A 691 -8.59 17.00 16.77
CA SER A 691 -9.14 16.77 18.13
C SER A 691 -8.40 17.61 19.18
N SER A 692 -9.15 18.19 20.12
CA SER A 692 -8.59 19.00 21.23
C SER A 692 -7.88 18.06 22.23
N PRO A 693 -6.54 18.07 22.26
CA PRO A 693 -5.92 19.02 23.17
C PRO A 693 -4.78 19.84 22.54
N GLY A 694 -4.60 21.05 23.04
CA GLY A 694 -3.36 21.80 22.83
C GLY A 694 -2.21 21.20 23.65
N LEU A 695 -1.22 22.04 23.98
CA LEU A 695 -0.14 21.66 24.88
C LEU A 695 -0.60 21.76 26.34
N ARG A 696 -0.24 20.77 27.16
CA ARG A 696 -0.51 20.74 28.60
C ARG A 696 0.80 20.73 29.37
N VAL A 697 0.87 21.56 30.41
CA VAL A 697 1.96 21.61 31.39
C VAL A 697 1.44 21.08 32.72
N PRO A 698 1.68 19.80 33.06
CA PRO A 698 1.17 19.20 34.30
C PRO A 698 1.76 19.82 35.57
N ALA A 699 1.14 19.53 36.72
CA ALA A 699 1.64 19.97 38.02
C ALA A 699 3.09 19.50 38.26
N GLY A 700 3.93 20.39 38.79
CA GLY A 700 5.36 20.13 39.03
C GLY A 700 6.26 20.28 37.80
N ILE A 701 5.71 20.49 36.60
CA ILE A 701 6.47 20.75 35.37
C ILE A 701 6.53 22.26 35.09
N VAL A 702 7.70 22.70 34.60
CA VAL A 702 7.95 24.09 34.19
C VAL A 702 8.12 24.17 32.68
N LEU A 703 7.35 25.05 32.05
CA LEU A 703 7.55 25.49 30.66
C LEU A 703 8.19 26.87 30.65
N ASN A 704 9.44 26.96 30.18
CA ASN A 704 10.18 28.20 30.01
C ASN A 704 10.13 28.67 28.55
N ILE A 705 9.81 29.95 28.35
CA ILE A 705 9.86 30.61 27.04
C ILE A 705 10.76 31.84 27.17
N GLU A 706 11.91 31.81 26.51
CA GLU A 706 12.95 32.82 26.63
C GLU A 706 12.78 33.95 25.60
N ALA A 707 13.42 35.08 25.87
CA ALA A 707 13.38 36.28 25.03
C ALA A 707 13.58 36.01 23.52
N GLY A 708 12.73 36.63 22.69
CA GLY A 708 12.76 36.49 21.22
C GLY A 708 12.05 35.26 20.67
N THR A 709 11.49 34.40 21.52
CA THR A 709 10.74 33.22 21.07
C THR A 709 9.36 33.60 20.53
N VAL A 710 8.99 33.02 19.39
CA VAL A 710 7.64 33.08 18.82
C VAL A 710 7.00 31.70 18.92
N VAL A 711 5.81 31.63 19.51
CA VAL A 711 5.00 30.40 19.56
C VAL A 711 3.66 30.69 18.91
N LYS A 712 3.27 29.81 17.98
CA LYS A 712 2.04 29.96 17.20
C LYS A 712 1.02 28.90 17.54
N PHE A 713 -0.26 29.22 17.38
CA PHE A 713 -1.36 28.31 17.69
C PHE A 713 -2.24 28.05 16.47
N ILE A 714 -2.53 26.78 16.20
CA ILE A 714 -3.51 26.34 15.19
C ILE A 714 -4.80 25.90 15.90
N GLY A 715 -5.47 26.88 16.51
CA GLY A 715 -6.54 26.62 17.47
C GLY A 715 -6.03 26.01 18.78
N GLY A 716 -6.96 25.55 19.63
CA GLY A 716 -6.64 24.94 20.92
C GLY A 716 -6.23 25.94 22.02
N THR A 717 -5.88 25.39 23.19
CA THR A 717 -5.55 26.11 24.43
C THR A 717 -4.21 25.61 24.97
N LEU A 718 -3.38 26.50 25.48
CA LEU A 718 -2.25 26.12 26.34
C LEU A 718 -2.77 25.95 27.78
N THR A 719 -2.76 24.73 28.30
CA THR A 719 -3.24 24.44 29.67
C THR A 719 -2.07 24.26 30.63
N VAL A 720 -2.10 24.93 31.77
CA VAL A 720 -0.99 24.97 32.74
C VAL A 720 -1.51 24.63 34.13
N ALA A 721 -1.12 23.47 34.65
CA ALA A 721 -1.28 23.09 36.05
C ALA A 721 0.04 23.16 36.84
N GLY A 722 1.18 23.24 36.14
CA GLY A 722 2.50 23.52 36.71
C GLY A 722 2.85 25.00 36.66
N THR A 723 4.03 25.33 36.13
CA THR A 723 4.50 26.71 35.99
C THR A 723 4.76 27.06 34.53
N LEU A 724 4.26 28.21 34.08
CA LEU A 724 4.63 28.84 32.82
C LEU A 724 5.50 30.07 33.12
N ALA A 725 6.76 30.04 32.71
CA ALA A 725 7.71 31.13 32.90
C ALA A 725 8.10 31.73 31.55
N ILE A 726 7.84 33.02 31.38
CA ILE A 726 8.06 33.76 30.14
C ILE A 726 9.01 34.93 30.43
N ASN A 727 10.24 34.83 29.92
CA ASN A 727 11.35 35.71 30.24
C ASN A 727 11.72 36.61 29.05
N GLY A 728 10.79 37.44 28.61
CA GLY A 728 11.02 38.40 27.52
C GLY A 728 11.82 39.63 27.95
N THR A 729 12.40 40.32 26.97
CA THR A 729 13.07 41.61 27.15
C THR A 729 12.45 42.67 26.25
N ALA A 730 12.62 43.95 26.57
CA ALA A 730 12.13 45.04 25.71
C ALA A 730 12.67 44.97 24.27
N ALA A 731 13.92 44.52 24.09
CA ALA A 731 14.54 44.37 22.78
C ALA A 731 14.01 43.14 22.02
N ASN A 732 13.75 42.04 22.75
CA ASN A 732 13.31 40.77 22.21
C ASN A 732 12.15 40.24 23.07
N PRO A 733 10.92 40.72 22.84
CA PRO A 733 9.74 40.22 23.55
C PRO A 733 9.47 38.75 23.17
N VAL A 734 8.67 38.07 23.99
CA VAL A 734 8.10 36.78 23.63
C VAL A 734 6.75 37.03 22.97
N THR A 735 6.47 36.43 21.80
CA THR A 735 5.19 36.61 21.11
C THR A 735 4.41 35.30 21.00
N LEU A 736 3.15 35.32 21.44
CA LEU A 736 2.17 34.25 21.30
C LEU A 736 1.06 34.71 20.34
N THR A 737 0.93 34.05 19.20
CA THR A 737 0.03 34.48 18.10
C THR A 737 -0.61 33.29 17.37
N THR A 738 -1.48 33.57 16.41
CA THR A 738 -2.14 32.57 15.57
C THR A 738 -1.21 32.05 14.45
N ALA A 739 -1.45 30.84 13.97
CA ALA A 739 -0.77 30.28 12.80
C ALA A 739 -0.93 31.14 11.53
N LYS A 740 -2.03 31.92 11.46
CA LYS A 740 -2.37 32.84 10.36
C LYS A 740 -1.60 34.16 10.38
N ASP A 741 -0.84 34.44 11.43
CA ASP A 741 -0.06 35.67 11.54
C ASP A 741 1.27 35.52 10.82
N ASP A 742 1.29 35.84 9.53
CA ASP A 742 2.51 35.78 8.72
C ASP A 742 3.56 36.84 9.11
N THR A 743 3.15 37.91 9.81
CA THR A 743 4.01 39.05 10.11
C THR A 743 5.03 38.74 11.19
N THR A 744 4.70 37.81 12.09
CA THR A 744 5.57 37.35 13.17
C THR A 744 5.98 35.91 12.93
N GLY A 745 7.27 35.59 12.80
CA GLY A 745 7.74 34.20 12.69
C GLY A 745 7.42 33.47 11.37
N GLY A 746 6.88 34.17 10.36
CA GLY A 746 6.66 33.67 8.98
C GLY A 746 5.41 32.80 8.79
N ASP A 747 5.12 32.43 7.54
CA ASP A 747 3.93 31.65 7.17
C ASP A 747 4.00 30.19 7.68
N THR A 748 3.21 29.88 8.72
CA THR A 748 3.22 28.56 9.40
C THR A 748 2.01 27.68 9.09
N ASN A 749 1.02 28.20 8.38
CA ASN A 749 -0.14 27.49 7.83
C ASN A 749 -0.03 27.26 6.31
N GLY A 750 0.98 27.83 5.67
CA GLY A 750 1.34 27.62 4.28
C GLY A 750 0.30 28.18 3.32
N ASP A 751 -0.48 29.18 3.70
CA ASP A 751 -1.47 29.82 2.82
C ASP A 751 -1.04 31.18 2.27
N GLY A 752 0.18 31.61 2.60
CA GLY A 752 0.66 32.97 2.37
C GLY A 752 -0.32 33.99 2.94
N ALA A 753 -0.47 35.14 2.27
CA ALA A 753 -1.40 36.18 2.72
C ALA A 753 -2.90 35.85 2.51
N ALA A 754 -3.28 34.60 2.23
CA ALA A 754 -4.67 34.23 1.95
C ALA A 754 -5.55 34.31 3.20
N SER A 755 -4.98 34.00 4.38
CA SER A 755 -5.66 34.18 5.66
C SER A 755 -5.18 35.46 6.34
N THR A 756 -6.10 36.18 6.99
CA THR A 756 -5.75 37.35 7.81
C THR A 756 -5.95 37.00 9.29
N PRO A 757 -4.97 37.27 10.17
CA PRO A 757 -5.11 37.01 11.59
C PRO A 757 -6.21 37.90 12.18
N ALA A 758 -7.05 37.30 13.03
CA ALA A 758 -8.20 37.95 13.63
C ALA A 758 -8.41 37.50 15.08
N ALA A 759 -9.09 38.34 15.86
CA ALA A 759 -9.54 37.95 17.20
C ALA A 759 -10.31 36.62 17.15
N ASN A 760 -10.12 35.78 18.18
CA ASN A 760 -10.67 34.41 18.30
C ASN A 760 -9.99 33.31 17.48
N ASP A 761 -8.87 33.58 16.80
CA ASP A 761 -8.20 32.55 16.01
C ASP A 761 -7.63 31.41 16.86
N TRP A 762 -7.36 31.65 18.14
CA TRP A 762 -6.97 30.64 19.12
C TRP A 762 -7.53 30.94 20.51
N ALA A 763 -7.62 29.93 21.38
CA ALA A 763 -8.43 30.04 22.59
C ALA A 763 -7.75 30.83 23.72
N GLY A 764 -6.42 30.79 23.80
CA GLY A 764 -5.63 31.44 24.85
C GLY A 764 -4.90 30.50 25.79
N ILE A 765 -4.50 31.04 26.94
CA ILE A 765 -3.81 30.31 28.02
C ILE A 765 -4.78 30.09 29.17
N THR A 766 -4.84 28.86 29.69
CA THR A 766 -5.59 28.51 30.90
C THR A 766 -4.65 27.96 31.95
N VAL A 767 -4.56 28.64 33.08
CA VAL A 767 -3.78 28.22 34.24
C VAL A 767 -4.73 27.76 35.34
N THR A 768 -4.62 26.51 35.78
CA THR A 768 -5.50 25.92 36.79
C THR A 768 -4.69 25.22 37.87
N GLY A 769 -4.70 25.74 39.11
CA GLY A 769 -3.86 25.21 40.20
C GLY A 769 -2.36 25.52 40.08
N GLY A 770 -1.95 26.21 39.01
CA GLY A 770 -0.55 26.50 38.67
C GLY A 770 -0.18 27.99 38.79
N SER A 771 0.97 28.35 38.22
CA SER A 771 1.47 29.72 38.23
C SER A 771 1.96 30.19 36.85
N LEU A 772 1.80 31.50 36.58
CA LEU A 772 2.33 32.18 35.41
C LEU A 772 3.24 33.34 35.85
N THR A 773 4.45 33.40 35.31
CA THR A 773 5.31 34.60 35.41
C THR A 773 5.67 35.04 34.01
N ALA A 774 5.40 36.30 33.65
CA ALA A 774 5.64 36.82 32.31
C ALA A 774 6.20 38.24 32.34
N THR A 775 7.28 38.46 31.61
CA THR A 775 7.85 39.80 31.39
C THR A 775 8.06 40.03 29.89
N HIS A 776 7.66 41.19 29.37
CA HIS A 776 7.68 41.50 27.92
C HIS A 776 7.05 40.41 27.03
N LEU A 777 5.84 39.98 27.41
CA LEU A 777 5.03 39.05 26.65
C LEU A 777 4.04 39.80 25.76
N ASN A 778 3.95 39.45 24.49
CA ASN A 778 2.93 39.90 23.55
C ASN A 778 1.96 38.74 23.27
N ILE A 779 0.66 38.94 23.52
CA ILE A 779 -0.40 37.99 23.19
C ILE A 779 -1.34 38.64 22.16
N GLU A 780 -1.51 37.99 21.01
CA GLU A 780 -2.23 38.59 19.87
C GLU A 780 -3.29 37.64 19.30
N TYR A 781 -4.38 38.21 18.74
CA TYR A 781 -5.41 37.51 17.95
C TYR A 781 -6.13 36.36 18.70
N VAL A 782 -6.35 36.54 19.99
CA VAL A 782 -6.81 35.51 20.91
C VAL A 782 -8.30 35.64 21.23
N TYR A 783 -8.94 34.58 21.73
CA TYR A 783 -10.27 34.70 22.34
C TYR A 783 -10.20 35.28 23.76
N THR A 784 -9.66 34.52 24.71
CA THR A 784 -9.36 34.98 26.08
C THR A 784 -7.88 34.79 26.32
N ALA A 785 -7.10 35.86 26.43
CA ALA A 785 -5.64 35.75 26.55
C ALA A 785 -5.22 34.88 27.74
N LEU A 786 -5.83 35.09 28.90
CA LEU A 786 -5.52 34.37 30.13
C LEU A 786 -6.77 34.03 30.96
N ARG A 787 -6.91 32.75 31.32
CA ARG A 787 -7.88 32.26 32.31
C ARG A 787 -7.14 31.68 33.50
N LEU A 788 -7.40 32.22 34.69
CA LEU A 788 -6.85 31.75 35.95
C LEU A 788 -7.96 31.11 36.79
N GLY A 789 -7.77 29.85 37.20
CA GLY A 789 -8.64 29.17 38.16
C GLY A 789 -7.82 28.57 39.30
N ASN A 790 -8.01 29.05 40.52
CA ASN A 790 -7.15 28.72 41.67
C ASN A 790 -5.65 28.83 41.33
N ALA A 791 -5.26 29.93 40.69
CA ALA A 791 -3.93 30.13 40.13
C ALA A 791 -3.39 31.54 40.43
N SER A 792 -2.07 31.72 40.29
CA SER A 792 -1.42 33.02 40.44
C SER A 792 -0.71 33.47 39.15
N ALA A 793 -0.81 34.75 38.80
CA ALA A 793 -0.08 35.31 37.65
C ALA A 793 0.65 36.61 37.98
N ASP A 794 1.93 36.69 37.63
CA ASP A 794 2.75 37.91 37.66
C ASP A 794 3.11 38.30 36.23
N ILE A 795 2.55 39.40 35.73
CA ILE A 795 2.73 39.86 34.35
C ILE A 795 3.25 41.29 34.40
N SER A 796 4.39 41.55 33.76
CA SER A 796 5.01 42.87 33.73
C SER A 796 5.42 43.30 32.32
N SER A 797 5.28 44.60 32.02
CA SER A 797 5.72 45.21 30.76
C SER A 797 5.28 44.44 29.51
N SER A 798 4.05 43.92 29.51
CA SER A 798 3.52 43.02 28.49
C SER A 798 2.43 43.69 27.64
N SER A 799 1.97 43.04 26.58
CA SER A 799 0.88 43.53 25.72
C SER A 799 -0.11 42.43 25.39
N ILE A 800 -1.40 42.80 25.35
CA ILE A 800 -2.49 41.93 24.91
C ILE A 800 -3.30 42.69 23.87
N THR A 801 -3.33 42.19 22.63
CA THR A 801 -3.97 42.87 21.51
C THR A 801 -4.94 41.96 20.75
N ASN A 802 -5.96 42.55 20.13
CA ASN A 802 -6.93 41.84 19.28
C ASN A 802 -7.60 40.65 19.98
N SER A 803 -8.12 40.87 21.20
CA SER A 803 -8.81 39.86 22.01
C SER A 803 -10.32 39.93 21.80
N GLY A 804 -10.94 38.82 21.38
CA GLY A 804 -12.38 38.79 21.06
C GLY A 804 -13.30 38.63 22.27
N GLY A 805 -12.80 38.05 23.37
CA GLY A 805 -13.46 37.96 24.67
C GLY A 805 -12.78 38.83 25.72
N THR A 806 -12.98 38.51 27.00
CA THR A 806 -12.22 39.12 28.10
C THR A 806 -10.74 38.75 27.97
N ALA A 807 -9.84 39.73 28.05
CA ALA A 807 -8.40 39.48 27.97
C ALA A 807 -7.93 38.63 29.17
N VAL A 808 -8.28 39.00 30.40
CA VAL A 808 -7.90 38.24 31.61
C VAL A 808 -9.12 37.93 32.48
N THR A 809 -9.30 36.65 32.82
CA THR A 809 -10.40 36.17 33.68
C THR A 809 -9.82 35.45 34.89
N LEU A 810 -10.32 35.77 36.09
CA LEU A 810 -9.90 35.15 37.35
C LEU A 810 -11.08 34.49 38.07
N SER A 811 -10.92 33.23 38.46
CA SER A 811 -11.87 32.45 39.25
C SER A 811 -11.21 31.66 40.37
N ASP A 812 -12.02 31.16 41.30
CA ASP A 812 -11.65 30.15 42.31
C ASP A 812 -10.49 30.59 43.21
N GLY A 813 -10.53 31.84 43.68
CA GLY A 813 -9.53 32.41 44.58
C GLY A 813 -8.21 32.80 43.91
N SER A 814 -8.21 33.01 42.60
CA SER A 814 -7.01 33.39 41.85
C SER A 814 -6.52 34.79 42.20
N SER A 815 -5.21 35.01 42.08
CA SER A 815 -4.60 36.33 42.23
C SER A 815 -3.70 36.70 41.05
N ALA A 816 -3.77 37.96 40.60
CA ALA A 816 -2.90 38.43 39.52
C ALA A 816 -2.31 39.82 39.76
N SER A 817 -1.07 39.99 39.35
CA SER A 817 -0.38 41.26 39.20
C SER A 817 -0.18 41.48 37.69
N ILE A 818 -0.76 42.54 37.13
CA ILE A 818 -0.82 42.76 35.68
C ILE A 818 -0.38 44.17 35.34
N ASP A 819 0.83 44.31 34.79
CA ASP A 819 1.30 45.51 34.11
C ASP A 819 1.38 45.22 32.60
N ALA A 820 0.37 45.69 31.87
CA ALA A 820 0.24 45.43 30.45
C ALA A 820 -0.49 46.54 29.67
N SER A 821 -0.17 46.66 28.39
CA SER A 821 -0.95 47.46 27.43
C SER A 821 -2.03 46.60 26.76
N PHE A 822 -3.26 47.10 26.74
CA PHE A 822 -4.42 46.45 26.13
C PHE A 822 -4.89 47.25 24.91
N ALA A 823 -4.95 46.63 23.74
CA ALA A 823 -5.42 47.29 22.52
C ALA A 823 -6.40 46.41 21.74
N SER A 824 -7.50 46.99 21.22
CA SER A 824 -8.49 46.23 20.45
C SER A 824 -9.04 45.01 21.21
N VAL A 825 -9.30 45.19 22.51
CA VAL A 825 -9.87 44.14 23.39
C VAL A 825 -11.32 44.44 23.75
N ALA A 826 -12.15 43.40 23.84
CA ALA A 826 -13.56 43.54 24.19
C ALA A 826 -13.77 43.87 25.69
N GLN A 827 -13.04 43.19 26.57
CA GLN A 827 -12.95 43.47 28.01
C GLN A 827 -11.51 43.22 28.49
N ILE A 828 -11.09 43.90 29.56
CA ILE A 828 -9.72 43.87 30.08
C ILE A 828 -9.59 42.80 31.17
N VAL A 829 -10.24 42.99 32.32
CA VAL A 829 -10.14 42.10 33.48
C VAL A 829 -11.52 41.84 34.06
N THR A 830 -11.82 40.57 34.35
CA THR A 830 -12.99 40.18 35.14
C THR A 830 -12.59 39.21 36.25
N THR A 831 -13.20 39.39 37.44
CA THR A 831 -12.98 38.54 38.61
C THR A 831 -14.29 37.96 39.12
N ASP A 832 -14.23 36.75 39.69
CA ASP A 832 -15.34 36.15 40.42
C ASP A 832 -15.49 36.75 41.84
N SER A 833 -16.30 36.11 42.69
CA SER A 833 -16.54 36.58 44.07
C SER A 833 -15.36 36.41 45.05
N SER A 834 -14.25 35.79 44.62
CA SER A 834 -13.15 35.36 45.48
C SER A 834 -11.76 35.76 45.00
N SER A 835 -11.64 36.27 43.77
CA SER A 835 -10.36 36.55 43.12
C SER A 835 -9.95 38.02 43.19
N SER A 836 -8.65 38.28 43.16
CA SER A 836 -8.09 39.64 43.27
C SER A 836 -7.07 39.96 42.19
N ALA A 837 -7.06 41.17 41.65
CA ALA A 837 -6.06 41.61 40.66
C ALA A 837 -5.53 43.03 40.94
N GLU A 838 -4.23 43.25 40.73
CA GLU A 838 -3.63 44.56 40.53
C GLU A 838 -3.44 44.80 39.03
N LEU A 839 -3.89 45.95 38.53
CA LEU A 839 -3.85 46.32 37.12
C LEU A 839 -3.14 47.66 36.92
N ARG A 840 -2.06 47.66 36.15
CA ARG A 840 -1.29 48.82 35.67
C ARG A 840 -1.07 48.70 34.16
N GLY A 841 -0.52 49.76 33.57
CA GLY A 841 -0.32 49.87 32.13
C GLY A 841 -1.39 50.76 31.49
N SER A 842 -1.88 50.37 30.31
CA SER A 842 -2.75 51.24 29.52
C SER A 842 -3.80 50.48 28.70
N ALA A 843 -4.89 51.15 28.37
CA ALA A 843 -5.90 50.65 27.45
C ALA A 843 -6.10 51.64 26.29
N ARG A 844 -6.18 51.12 25.06
CA ARG A 844 -6.46 51.88 23.83
C ARG A 844 -7.41 51.09 22.93
N ASP A 845 -8.17 51.78 22.07
CA ASP A 845 -8.99 51.17 21.01
C ASP A 845 -9.89 50.01 21.47
N LEU A 846 -10.53 50.14 22.64
CA LEU A 846 -11.41 49.11 23.20
C LEU A 846 -12.63 48.89 22.31
N THR A 847 -12.99 47.62 22.06
CA THR A 847 -14.01 47.25 21.06
C THR A 847 -15.36 46.85 21.66
N GLY A 848 -15.43 46.57 22.96
CA GLY A 848 -16.65 46.22 23.68
C GLY A 848 -17.49 47.43 24.13
N THR A 849 -18.68 47.17 24.68
CA THR A 849 -19.61 48.23 25.15
C THR A 849 -19.39 48.65 26.62
N GLY A 850 -18.36 48.14 27.28
CA GLY A 850 -18.13 48.32 28.71
C GLY A 850 -19.16 47.58 29.59
N PRO A 851 -18.91 47.43 30.90
CA PRO A 851 -17.68 47.78 31.61
C PRO A 851 -16.51 46.90 31.16
N PHE A 852 -15.32 47.48 31.07
CA PHE A 852 -14.10 46.82 30.59
C PHE A 852 -13.31 46.17 31.71
N VAL A 853 -13.40 46.72 32.93
CA VAL A 853 -12.90 46.09 34.15
C VAL A 853 -14.08 45.83 35.07
N SER A 854 -14.30 44.58 35.46
CA SER A 854 -15.39 44.26 36.39
C SER A 854 -14.95 43.32 37.49
N SER A 855 -15.64 43.45 38.61
CA SER A 855 -15.41 42.69 39.83
C SER A 855 -16.75 42.36 40.48
N CYS A 856 -16.74 41.53 41.51
CA CYS A 856 -17.94 41.22 42.28
C CYS A 856 -18.53 42.48 42.96
N ARG A 857 -19.78 42.42 43.42
CA ARG A 857 -20.42 43.57 44.09
C ARG A 857 -19.67 43.94 45.37
N TRP A 858 -19.57 45.23 45.62
CA TRP A 858 -19.12 45.76 46.91
C TRP A 858 -19.91 45.10 48.06
N GLY A 859 -19.22 44.64 49.10
CA GLY A 859 -19.83 44.08 50.31
C GLY A 859 -20.31 42.62 50.23
N THR A 860 -20.18 41.93 49.09
CA THR A 860 -20.73 40.56 48.92
C THR A 860 -19.67 39.46 48.74
N GLY A 861 -18.41 39.80 48.45
CA GLY A 861 -17.34 38.84 48.18
C GLY A 861 -15.98 39.31 48.65
N ALA A 862 -14.96 38.45 48.54
CA ALA A 862 -13.56 38.77 48.86
C ALA A 862 -12.78 39.28 47.64
N CYS A 863 -13.47 39.65 46.57
CA CYS A 863 -12.88 40.06 45.31
C CYS A 863 -12.42 41.53 45.33
N LEU A 864 -11.41 41.85 44.52
CA LEU A 864 -10.99 43.23 44.27
C LEU A 864 -10.24 43.33 42.94
N VAL A 865 -10.48 44.39 42.18
CA VAL A 865 -9.51 44.85 41.17
C VAL A 865 -8.97 46.22 41.57
N ASP A 866 -7.68 46.32 41.87
CA ASP A 866 -6.98 47.61 42.02
C ASP A 866 -6.42 48.04 40.67
N ALA A 867 -7.15 48.91 39.98
CA ALA A 867 -6.76 49.60 38.75
C ALA A 867 -6.31 51.05 38.99
N SER A 868 -5.80 51.37 40.19
CA SER A 868 -5.12 52.65 40.40
C SER A 868 -3.90 52.77 39.48
N TYR A 869 -3.56 53.99 39.07
CA TYR A 869 -2.51 54.34 38.11
C TYR A 869 -2.64 53.69 36.72
N PHE A 870 -3.73 52.99 36.42
CA PHE A 870 -4.02 52.50 35.09
C PHE A 870 -4.35 53.66 34.13
N ASP A 871 -3.82 53.62 32.91
CA ASP A 871 -4.13 54.59 31.87
C ASP A 871 -5.34 54.15 31.02
N TRP A 872 -6.49 54.72 31.35
CA TRP A 872 -7.77 54.43 30.70
C TRP A 872 -7.93 54.99 29.28
N GLY A 873 -6.93 55.73 28.77
CA GLY A 873 -6.99 56.37 27.45
C GLY A 873 -7.76 57.68 27.41
N SER A 874 -8.15 58.21 28.58
CA SER A 874 -8.84 59.49 28.73
C SER A 874 -8.33 60.26 29.94
N THR A 875 -8.31 61.59 29.84
CA THR A 875 -8.06 62.48 30.98
C THR A 875 -9.10 62.32 32.11
N GLU A 876 -10.31 61.88 31.77
CA GLU A 876 -11.40 61.62 32.72
C GLU A 876 -11.32 60.24 33.39
N GLY A 877 -10.29 59.45 33.08
CA GLY A 877 -10.09 58.11 33.63
C GLY A 877 -11.21 57.15 33.21
N PRO A 878 -11.75 56.31 34.11
CA PRO A 878 -12.82 55.38 33.78
C PRO A 878 -14.20 56.05 33.60
N TYR A 879 -14.28 57.39 33.53
CA TYR A 879 -15.52 58.17 33.51
C TYR A 879 -15.69 59.00 32.21
N PRO A 880 -15.93 58.38 31.06
CA PRO A 880 -16.06 59.11 29.81
C PRO A 880 -17.29 60.04 29.82
N ALA A 881 -17.12 61.29 29.38
CA ALA A 881 -18.19 62.28 29.24
C ALA A 881 -19.32 61.76 28.33
N GLY A 882 -20.52 61.58 28.92
CA GLY A 882 -21.71 61.11 28.21
C GLY A 882 -21.74 59.59 27.92
N GLY A 883 -20.81 58.80 28.46
CA GLY A 883 -20.73 57.35 28.30
C GLY A 883 -20.99 56.55 29.57
N SER A 884 -21.00 55.21 29.44
CA SER A 884 -21.04 54.30 30.60
C SER A 884 -19.67 54.21 31.27
N VAL A 885 -19.65 54.09 32.60
CA VAL A 885 -18.41 53.94 33.38
C VAL A 885 -17.63 52.71 32.90
N MET A 886 -16.33 52.87 32.68
CA MET A 886 -15.46 51.82 32.11
C MET A 886 -15.14 50.69 33.10
N ALA A 887 -15.46 50.87 34.38
CA ALA A 887 -15.31 49.88 35.43
C ALA A 887 -16.53 49.80 36.34
N CYS A 888 -16.77 48.63 36.94
CA CYS A 888 -17.86 48.42 37.89
C CYS A 888 -17.54 47.33 38.93
N GLY A 889 -18.26 47.34 40.04
CA GLY A 889 -18.09 46.41 41.15
C GLY A 889 -16.97 46.85 42.10
N SER A 890 -16.41 45.89 42.85
CA SER A 890 -15.28 46.06 43.76
C SER A 890 -13.99 46.37 43.00
N VAL A 891 -13.92 47.61 42.46
CA VAL A 891 -12.83 48.12 41.64
C VAL A 891 -12.39 49.48 42.16
N ILE A 892 -11.10 49.60 42.47
CA ILE A 892 -10.44 50.86 42.81
C ILE A 892 -9.78 51.38 41.54
N ALA A 893 -10.09 52.61 41.12
CA ALA A 893 -9.54 53.18 39.88
C ALA A 893 -8.95 54.59 40.06
N SER A 894 -8.85 55.08 41.30
CA SER A 894 -8.31 56.41 41.62
C SER A 894 -7.10 56.29 42.57
N PRO A 895 -6.00 57.03 42.35
CA PRO A 895 -5.78 57.88 41.17
C PRO A 895 -5.61 57.04 39.89
N TRP A 896 -5.80 57.63 38.71
CA TRP A 896 -5.48 57.03 37.42
C TRP A 896 -4.36 57.82 36.72
N SER A 897 -3.75 57.22 35.70
CA SER A 897 -2.74 57.86 34.86
C SER A 897 -3.34 58.25 33.50
N PHE A 898 -2.84 59.31 32.88
CA PHE A 898 -3.08 59.59 31.46
C PHE A 898 -1.85 60.27 30.87
N HIS A 899 -1.16 59.58 29.96
CA HIS A 899 0.10 60.08 29.36
C HIS A 899 1.13 60.54 30.42
N GLY A 900 1.22 59.81 31.53
CA GLY A 900 2.12 60.10 32.65
C GLY A 900 1.64 61.19 33.63
N THR A 901 0.48 61.81 33.37
CA THR A 901 -0.16 62.74 34.32
C THR A 901 -1.10 61.97 35.24
N VAL A 902 -0.98 62.15 36.55
CA VAL A 902 -1.83 61.49 37.54
C VAL A 902 -3.03 62.38 37.89
N ALA A 903 -4.23 61.85 37.74
CA ALA A 903 -5.49 62.52 38.09
C ALA A 903 -6.37 61.57 38.91
N GLY A 904 -7.43 62.09 39.53
CA GLY A 904 -8.26 61.25 40.39
C GLY A 904 -9.59 61.88 40.79
N ARG A 905 -10.52 61.00 41.13
CA ARG A 905 -11.76 61.30 41.88
C ARG A 905 -11.68 60.62 43.26
N SER A 906 -12.80 60.55 43.97
CA SER A 906 -12.93 59.66 45.13
C SER A 906 -12.53 58.23 44.75
N ILE A 907 -11.89 57.50 45.68
CA ILE A 907 -11.55 56.09 45.46
C ILE A 907 -12.81 55.19 45.38
N TRP A 908 -13.96 55.72 45.84
CA TRP A 908 -15.25 55.03 45.89
C TRP A 908 -16.21 55.38 44.75
N SER A 909 -15.75 56.10 43.71
CA SER A 909 -16.63 56.56 42.63
C SER A 909 -17.03 55.48 41.61
N ILE A 910 -16.63 54.23 41.80
CA ILE A 910 -17.07 53.08 40.98
C ILE A 910 -18.21 52.36 41.70
N GLY A 911 -19.40 52.34 41.09
CA GLY A 911 -20.58 51.63 41.59
C GLY A 911 -20.62 50.16 41.19
N ASN A 912 -21.64 49.43 41.67
CA ASN A 912 -21.85 48.03 41.31
C ASN A 912 -22.26 47.84 39.84
N CYS A 913 -21.93 46.67 39.27
CA CYS A 913 -22.21 46.35 37.86
C CYS A 913 -23.70 46.22 37.51
N ASP A 914 -24.58 46.04 38.49
CA ASP A 914 -26.03 45.97 38.29
C ASP A 914 -26.73 47.34 38.30
N GLY A 915 -25.95 48.42 38.41
CA GLY A 915 -26.47 49.79 38.48
C GLY A 915 -26.98 50.21 39.86
N SER A 916 -26.83 49.37 40.90
CA SER A 916 -27.16 49.81 42.26
C SER A 916 -26.22 50.94 42.72
N PRO A 917 -26.73 52.00 43.37
CA PRO A 917 -25.95 53.19 43.75
C PRO A 917 -24.94 52.94 44.89
N TYR A 918 -24.77 51.68 45.28
CA TYR A 918 -24.02 51.29 46.46
C TYR A 918 -22.51 51.36 46.21
N SER A 919 -21.82 52.07 47.11
CA SER A 919 -20.38 52.08 47.30
C SER A 919 -20.06 51.90 48.79
N PRO A 920 -18.84 51.45 49.17
CA PRO A 920 -18.49 51.33 50.58
C PRO A 920 -18.67 52.62 51.38
N ALA A 921 -18.36 53.79 50.79
CA ALA A 921 -18.56 55.08 51.44
C ALA A 921 -20.03 55.53 51.49
N SER A 922 -20.84 55.25 50.46
CA SER A 922 -22.27 55.63 50.49
C SER A 922 -23.05 54.87 51.57
N SER A 923 -22.64 53.65 51.91
CA SER A 923 -23.26 52.88 53.01
C SER A 923 -23.18 53.58 54.36
N ILE A 924 -22.03 54.18 54.70
CA ILE A 924 -21.88 54.96 55.92
C ILE A 924 -22.74 56.23 55.85
N ASN A 925 -22.71 56.93 54.71
CA ASN A 925 -23.45 58.19 54.55
C ASN A 925 -24.97 58.00 54.65
N GLU A 926 -25.51 56.91 54.09
CA GLU A 926 -26.93 56.55 54.17
C GLU A 926 -27.35 56.18 55.61
N SER A 927 -26.57 55.33 56.29
CA SER A 927 -26.80 54.99 57.70
C SER A 927 -26.66 56.20 58.62
N GLN A 928 -25.65 57.05 58.38
CA GLN A 928 -25.44 58.30 59.12
C GLN A 928 -26.61 59.27 58.93
N ALA A 929 -27.08 59.47 57.69
CA ALA A 929 -28.23 60.33 57.40
C ALA A 929 -29.51 59.81 58.06
N SER A 930 -29.73 58.48 58.04
CA SER A 930 -30.86 57.84 58.70
C SER A 930 -30.79 58.03 60.22
N TYR A 931 -29.63 57.76 60.83
CA TYR A 931 -29.38 58.00 62.25
C TYR A 931 -29.63 59.46 62.65
N GLN A 932 -29.13 60.41 61.87
CA GLN A 932 -29.33 61.83 62.14
C GLN A 932 -30.79 62.27 61.99
N ALA A 933 -31.52 61.72 61.02
CA ALA A 933 -32.93 62.01 60.85
C ALA A 933 -33.75 61.62 62.09
N ALA A 934 -33.53 60.43 62.67
CA ALA A 934 -34.25 60.07 63.90
C ALA A 934 -33.72 60.76 65.15
N LEU A 935 -32.41 60.98 65.26
CA LEU A 935 -31.85 61.73 66.38
C LEU A 935 -32.45 63.14 66.42
N SER A 936 -32.51 63.82 65.26
CA SER A 936 -33.11 65.16 65.11
C SER A 936 -34.62 65.15 65.41
N ALA A 937 -35.35 64.12 64.96
CA ALA A 937 -36.78 63.97 65.27
C ALA A 937 -37.05 63.84 66.78
N ARG A 938 -36.20 63.10 67.51
CA ARG A 938 -36.31 62.93 68.97
C ARG A 938 -35.80 64.16 69.75
N GLN A 939 -34.76 64.83 69.25
CA GLN A 939 -34.27 66.10 69.81
C GLN A 939 -35.30 67.22 69.69
N ALA A 940 -36.03 67.30 68.59
CA ALA A 940 -37.13 68.25 68.41
C ALA A 940 -38.27 68.05 69.43
N LEU A 941 -38.57 66.80 69.79
CA LEU A 941 -39.53 66.47 70.86
C LEU A 941 -38.98 66.83 72.25
N CYS A 942 -37.71 66.53 72.52
CA CYS A 942 -37.03 66.88 73.76
C CYS A 942 -36.99 68.41 74.01
N ALA A 943 -36.85 69.22 72.96
CA ALA A 943 -36.82 70.68 73.04
C ALA A 943 -38.17 71.34 73.40
N GLN A 944 -39.30 70.61 73.37
CA GLN A 944 -40.63 71.15 73.70
C GLN A 944 -40.93 71.23 75.21
N GLY A 945 -39.95 70.90 76.07
CA GLY A 945 -40.04 71.07 77.52
C GLY A 945 -40.37 69.80 78.31
N PRO A 946 -40.71 69.91 79.62
CA PRO A 946 -40.72 68.79 80.56
C PRO A 946 -41.68 67.64 80.26
N ALA A 947 -42.67 67.86 79.37
CA ALA A 947 -43.68 66.86 79.00
C ALA A 947 -43.12 65.71 78.13
N TYR A 948 -41.88 65.81 77.64
CA TYR A 948 -41.23 64.83 76.76
C TYR A 948 -39.89 64.33 77.31
N ALA A 949 -39.78 64.17 78.65
CA ALA A 949 -38.56 63.72 79.33
C ALA A 949 -38.02 62.37 78.80
N ASP A 950 -38.91 61.42 78.47
CA ASP A 950 -38.56 60.12 77.90
C ASP A 950 -37.82 60.26 76.55
N ALA A 951 -38.20 61.26 75.73
CA ALA A 951 -37.51 61.53 74.47
C ALA A 951 -36.09 62.08 74.69
N CYS A 952 -35.87 62.88 75.74
CA CYS A 952 -34.54 63.36 76.12
C CYS A 952 -33.63 62.24 76.64
N GLU A 953 -34.20 61.24 77.33
CA GLU A 953 -33.45 60.08 77.83
C GLU A 953 -33.08 59.10 76.70
N ILE A 954 -33.96 58.91 75.72
CA ILE A 954 -33.66 58.18 74.47
C ILE A 954 -32.53 58.87 73.70
N VAL A 955 -32.53 60.21 73.56
CA VAL A 955 -31.44 60.95 72.90
C VAL A 955 -30.09 60.74 73.60
N LYS A 956 -30.04 60.79 74.94
CA LYS A 956 -28.80 60.52 75.69
C LYS A 956 -28.34 59.07 75.52
N THR A 957 -29.26 58.12 75.54
CA THR A 957 -28.97 56.69 75.37
C THR A 957 -28.44 56.40 73.96
N ASN A 958 -29.05 56.96 72.92
CA ASN A 958 -28.59 56.81 71.54
C ASN A 958 -27.20 57.43 71.34
N GLN A 959 -26.93 58.61 71.92
CA GLN A 959 -25.61 59.25 71.88
C GLN A 959 -24.54 58.43 72.63
N GLN A 960 -24.88 57.82 73.78
CA GLN A 960 -23.96 56.94 74.52
C GLN A 960 -23.72 55.60 73.79
N CYS A 961 -24.77 55.00 73.20
CA CYS A 961 -24.67 53.83 72.34
C CYS A 961 -23.72 54.08 71.18
N PHE A 962 -23.94 55.19 70.46
CA PHE A 962 -23.13 55.56 69.31
C PHE A 962 -21.67 55.78 69.71
N LYS A 963 -21.42 56.49 70.82
CA LYS A 963 -20.07 56.70 71.34
C LYS A 963 -19.37 55.37 71.65
N GLY A 964 -20.03 54.46 72.37
CA GLY A 964 -19.46 53.14 72.68
C GLY A 964 -19.19 52.28 71.44
N ALA A 965 -20.09 52.31 70.45
CA ALA A 965 -19.89 51.61 69.18
C ALA A 965 -18.77 52.25 68.32
N SER A 966 -18.66 53.58 68.32
CA SER A 966 -17.58 54.33 67.65
C SER A 966 -16.22 54.04 68.27
N ASP A 967 -16.12 53.95 69.60
CA ASP A 967 -14.87 53.61 70.30
C ASP A 967 -14.37 52.21 69.90
N ILE A 968 -15.29 51.25 69.68
CA ILE A 968 -14.96 49.91 69.18
C ILE A 968 -14.40 49.99 67.75
N VAL A 969 -15.05 50.73 66.85
CA VAL A 969 -14.57 50.94 65.47
C VAL A 969 -13.18 51.60 65.48
N GLN A 970 -12.95 52.57 66.36
CA GLN A 970 -11.66 53.24 66.53
C GLN A 970 -10.55 52.31 66.96
N SER A 971 -10.83 51.32 67.81
CA SER A 971 -9.85 50.32 68.24
C SER A 971 -9.52 49.26 67.17
N GLN A 972 -10.37 49.11 66.16
CA GLN A 972 -10.27 48.05 65.14
C GLN A 972 -9.86 48.58 63.75
N SER A 973 -9.80 49.90 63.57
CA SER A 973 -9.40 50.53 62.31
C SER A 973 -7.91 50.32 62.00
N LEU A 974 -7.58 50.13 60.72
CA LEU A 974 -6.20 50.09 60.21
C LEU A 974 -5.54 51.47 60.06
N PHE A 975 -6.33 52.54 60.20
CA PHE A 975 -5.90 53.92 59.98
C PHE A 975 -6.29 54.79 61.18
N PRO A 976 -5.49 55.82 61.50
CA PRO A 976 -5.68 56.63 62.69
C PRO A 976 -7.00 57.42 62.62
N LEU A 977 -7.84 57.29 63.66
CA LEU A 977 -9.04 58.10 63.84
C LEU A 977 -8.81 59.22 64.86
N ALA A 978 -9.34 60.43 64.63
CA ALA A 978 -9.16 61.56 65.54
C ALA A 978 -9.82 61.29 66.93
N PRO A 979 -9.17 61.67 68.05
CA PRO A 979 -9.60 61.27 69.40
C PRO A 979 -10.81 62.02 69.98
N ASN A 980 -11.35 63.06 69.31
CA ASN A 980 -12.39 63.94 69.86
C ASN A 980 -13.49 64.31 68.85
N LEU A 981 -14.05 63.32 68.15
CA LEU A 981 -15.17 63.55 67.25
C LEU A 981 -16.48 63.62 68.05
N SER A 982 -16.92 64.83 68.41
CA SER A 982 -18.05 65.06 69.32
C SER A 982 -19.43 65.10 68.64
N SER A 983 -19.49 64.95 67.32
CA SER A 983 -20.75 64.83 66.58
C SER A 983 -20.75 63.58 65.70
N PRO A 984 -21.88 62.86 65.58
CA PRO A 984 -22.01 61.70 64.71
C PRO A 984 -21.67 62.02 63.25
N GLU A 985 -22.05 63.20 62.75
CA GLU A 985 -21.69 63.62 61.38
C GLU A 985 -20.19 63.63 61.09
N ALA A 986 -19.39 64.16 62.02
CA ALA A 986 -17.96 64.26 61.85
C ALA A 986 -17.26 62.90 61.85
N VAL A 987 -17.87 61.85 62.40
CA VAL A 987 -17.26 60.51 62.46
C VAL A 987 -17.35 59.78 61.13
N GLY A 988 -18.51 59.79 60.47
CA GLY A 988 -18.68 59.06 59.20
C GLY A 988 -17.87 59.66 58.05
N ASP A 989 -17.95 60.99 57.87
CA ASP A 989 -17.19 61.70 56.84
C ASP A 989 -15.67 61.52 57.05
N PHE A 990 -15.21 61.65 58.29
CA PHE A 990 -13.79 61.49 58.64
C PHE A 990 -13.29 60.05 58.42
N VAL A 991 -14.07 59.03 58.79
CA VAL A 991 -13.70 57.62 58.58
C VAL A 991 -13.64 57.30 57.08
N ALA A 992 -14.60 57.77 56.30
CA ALA A 992 -14.60 57.59 54.85
C ALA A 992 -13.39 58.28 54.19
N GLU A 993 -13.03 59.49 54.64
CA GLU A 993 -11.87 60.24 54.15
C GLU A 993 -10.55 59.56 54.53
N GLN A 994 -10.32 59.27 55.82
CA GLN A 994 -9.07 58.65 56.29
C GLN A 994 -8.88 57.24 55.74
N GLY A 995 -9.95 56.45 55.61
CA GLY A 995 -9.90 55.14 54.96
C GLY A 995 -9.55 55.26 53.48
N SER A 996 -10.06 56.28 52.79
CA SER A 996 -9.69 56.58 51.41
C SER A 996 -8.21 56.94 51.28
N ASP A 997 -7.70 57.80 52.15
CA ASP A 997 -6.31 58.26 52.10
C ASP A 997 -5.31 57.16 52.50
N TYR A 998 -5.67 56.31 53.47
CA TYR A 998 -4.91 55.10 53.77
C TYR A 998 -4.83 54.18 52.55
N LEU A 999 -5.93 53.98 51.83
CA LEU A 999 -5.91 53.15 50.62
C LEU A 999 -5.11 53.78 49.48
N LYS A 1000 -5.25 55.08 49.22
CA LYS A 1000 -4.44 55.80 48.22
C LYS A 1000 -2.94 55.75 48.51
N THR A 1001 -2.54 55.79 49.79
CA THR A 1001 -1.13 55.71 50.18
C THR A 1001 -0.61 54.27 50.21
N SER A 1002 -1.52 53.29 50.20
CA SER A 1002 -1.17 51.86 50.15
C SER A 1002 -1.05 51.30 48.72
N THR A 1003 -1.49 52.04 47.70
CA THR A 1003 -1.35 51.66 46.28
C THR A 1003 -0.04 52.20 45.70
N ASN A 1004 0.55 51.47 44.75
CA ASN A 1004 1.78 51.86 44.04
C ASN A 1004 1.51 52.10 42.55
N SER A 1005 2.34 52.92 41.90
CA SER A 1005 2.27 53.16 40.44
C SER A 1005 2.77 51.97 39.61
N SER A 1006 3.53 51.06 40.21
CA SER A 1006 3.94 49.78 39.64
C SER A 1006 3.20 48.65 40.35
N VAL A 1007 2.94 47.56 39.62
CA VAL A 1007 2.38 46.36 40.21
C VAL A 1007 3.35 45.70 41.19
N SER A 1008 2.81 44.99 42.17
CA SER A 1008 3.57 44.15 43.08
C SER A 1008 3.66 42.70 42.56
N THR A 1009 3.56 41.70 43.44
CA THR A 1009 3.38 40.29 43.05
C THR A 1009 1.92 39.90 43.23
N ALA A 1010 1.49 38.77 42.69
CA ALA A 1010 0.15 38.22 42.91
C ALA A 1010 -0.16 38.03 44.41
N ALA A 1011 0.87 37.72 45.22
CA ALA A 1011 0.75 37.70 46.67
C ALA A 1011 0.57 39.11 47.28
N GLY A 1012 1.25 40.11 46.72
CA GLY A 1012 1.05 41.51 47.06
C GLY A 1012 -0.36 42.00 46.72
N ALA A 1013 -0.88 41.68 45.53
CA ALA A 1013 -2.25 41.98 45.11
C ALA A 1013 -3.30 41.36 46.04
N ALA A 1014 -3.12 40.09 46.41
CA ALA A 1014 -3.98 39.43 47.41
C ALA A 1014 -3.87 40.11 48.79
N SER A 1015 -2.66 40.50 49.21
CA SER A 1015 -2.45 41.23 50.45
C SER A 1015 -3.09 42.62 50.43
N HIS A 1016 -3.09 43.32 49.30
CA HIS A 1016 -3.73 44.62 49.13
C HIS A 1016 -5.26 44.49 49.18
N ALA A 1017 -5.80 43.48 48.51
CA ALA A 1017 -7.23 43.14 48.59
C ALA A 1017 -7.69 42.90 50.04
N LEU A 1018 -6.85 42.23 50.85
CA LEU A 1018 -7.13 42.05 52.27
C LEU A 1018 -7.15 43.39 53.05
N LYS A 1019 -6.23 44.32 52.76
CA LYS A 1019 -6.21 45.67 53.37
C LYS A 1019 -7.47 46.46 53.01
N VAL A 1020 -7.87 46.45 51.74
CA VAL A 1020 -9.12 47.10 51.27
C VAL A 1020 -10.32 46.51 51.99
N LYS A 1021 -10.39 45.19 52.10
CA LYS A 1021 -11.46 44.51 52.83
C LYS A 1021 -11.51 44.92 54.31
N GLN A 1022 -10.37 45.05 54.97
CA GLN A 1022 -10.31 45.50 56.36
C GLN A 1022 -10.81 46.94 56.52
N VAL A 1023 -10.45 47.85 55.60
CA VAL A 1023 -11.00 49.22 55.57
C VAL A 1023 -12.51 49.22 55.36
N ILE A 1024 -13.02 48.42 54.42
CA ILE A 1024 -14.46 48.27 54.18
C ILE A 1024 -15.15 47.65 55.42
N GLY A 1025 -14.49 46.72 56.11
CA GLY A 1025 -14.96 46.16 57.38
C GLY A 1025 -15.18 47.23 58.44
N THR A 1026 -14.24 48.19 58.57
CA THR A 1026 -14.40 49.38 59.42
C THR A 1026 -15.63 50.19 59.00
N PHE A 1027 -15.86 50.37 57.70
CA PHE A 1027 -17.02 51.11 57.19
C PHE A 1027 -18.34 50.42 57.50
N SER A 1028 -18.44 49.12 57.23
CA SER A 1028 -19.63 48.33 57.52
C SER A 1028 -19.90 48.24 59.02
N ALA A 1029 -18.85 48.18 59.86
CA ALA A 1029 -18.99 48.19 61.31
C ALA A 1029 -19.55 49.53 61.81
N LEU A 1030 -19.11 50.65 61.22
CA LEU A 1030 -19.62 51.99 61.54
C LEU A 1030 -21.05 52.22 61.03
N SER A 1031 -21.36 51.82 59.79
CA SER A 1031 -22.75 51.83 59.27
C SER A 1031 -23.68 51.02 60.18
N SER A 1032 -23.26 49.82 60.59
CA SER A 1032 -24.02 49.00 61.55
C SER A 1032 -24.14 49.65 62.94
N ALA A 1033 -23.16 50.47 63.36
CA ALA A 1033 -23.24 51.21 64.61
C ALA A 1033 -24.30 52.32 64.53
N TYR A 1034 -24.36 53.06 63.41
CA TYR A 1034 -25.42 54.02 63.15
C TYR A 1034 -26.80 53.34 63.15
N ASP A 1035 -26.96 52.24 62.41
CA ASP A 1035 -28.25 51.56 62.27
C ASP A 1035 -28.76 50.95 63.59
N ARG A 1036 -27.87 50.51 64.47
CA ARG A 1036 -28.23 49.91 65.77
C ARG A 1036 -28.49 50.92 66.89
N CYS A 1037 -27.88 52.11 66.81
CA CYS A 1037 -28.02 53.15 67.83
C CYS A 1037 -29.08 54.21 67.48
N HIS A 1038 -29.66 54.14 66.28
CA HIS A 1038 -30.87 54.86 65.85
C HIS A 1038 -32.10 54.10 66.34
#